data_AF-A0A1H3R596-F1
#
_entry.id   AF-A0A1H3R596-F1
#
_cell.length_a   1.000
_cell.length_b   1.000
_cell.length_c   1.000
_cell.angle_alpha   90.00
_cell.angle_beta   90.00
_cell.angle_gamma   90.00
#
_symmetry.space_group_name_H-M   'P 1'
#
loop_
_entity.id
_entity.type
_entity.pdbx_description
1 polymer ?
#
loop_
_entity_poly.entity_id
_entity_poly.type
_entity_poly.pdbx_seq_one_letter_code
_entity_poly.pdbx_strand_id
1 'polypeptide(L)'
;MRTGVFLRWVAHPLTIGATAVLLLNDHVFKQAWPGLVTGKLSDVAGLVVAPPVLGLLLGLFLADRIGAAVAVVLTGAGFAVVKLTSAGAEAASAVWSGINGPSVVLADSSDLVALPALGLAWWAWRQAASAPPLPDGLVFRARVVVAVPFAVLAICATSAPASSLPSVDSVRSEDGSGGQVVIEVGGLAYGSRSGVDGWTPLPGRPPSDPRQQRRPQTEPCVPDDAAHCYRVHGGGGFDPAEAVPRGGRMLGVDETTDAGESWHTAWEVPAARWQFVLRQHPFPAGVDRVESVASVEVMVRTVQGGHEVIVANGVEGLAVRGADGAWRRVPVVVPGLEIRPMPLTGFGRAIGVEVSTAGLIAVLALVIGMSVAAGRAGARLGRGFAPVVVPLVLLSLAALPILGAVAFFASTARMSTGLWLVVDVCLFGSLAGFALTRRLLPRSRVAVVIGAAVLTGLASVGPLLGWTVGHPQEHDPAVELGLILAACCLVGVVVTGWWAGRDPGGSRVRERHGALIGEHAGDDARSGGTGMRTLHVGLRVTDLERSLAFYTAVGYEIVGRVPETPIGQLTMLKLPGDEFVTVELVHDGDPVDLGTGVSHFVVRVESMDGTLDALAGHGIEPSAPAHENQDGLKTAFIADPDGRRIELVQWPAGHPDGMTAADFLAEEE
;
A
#
# COMPACT_ATOMS: atom_id res chain seq x y z
N MET A 1 10.61 -15.31 14.85
CA MET A 1 9.40 -14.72 14.23
C MET A 1 8.42 -15.84 13.91
N ARG A 2 7.16 -15.76 14.37
CA ARG A 2 6.12 -16.80 14.17
C ARG A 2 5.62 -16.92 12.71
N THR A 3 5.96 -15.96 11.85
CA THR A 3 5.55 -15.93 10.42
C THR A 3 6.39 -16.80 9.48
N GLY A 4 7.47 -17.44 9.95
CA GLY A 4 8.43 -18.15 9.09
C GLY A 4 7.85 -19.35 8.31
N VAL A 5 6.86 -20.06 8.87
CA VAL A 5 6.16 -21.16 8.17
C VAL A 5 5.27 -20.63 7.04
N PHE A 6 4.55 -19.52 7.27
CA PHE A 6 3.64 -18.94 6.29
C PHE A 6 4.37 -18.35 5.08
N LEU A 7 5.54 -17.73 5.29
CA LEU A 7 6.39 -17.26 4.20
C LEU A 7 6.89 -18.42 3.32
N ARG A 8 7.24 -19.56 3.94
CA ARG A 8 7.60 -20.79 3.21
C ARG A 8 6.41 -21.39 2.46
N TRP A 9 5.21 -21.27 3.01
CA TRP A 9 3.98 -21.75 2.37
C TRP A 9 3.61 -20.91 1.13
N VAL A 10 3.74 -19.59 1.19
CA VAL A 10 3.55 -18.73 0.01
C VAL A 10 4.61 -18.99 -1.05
N ALA A 11 5.87 -19.20 -0.65
CA ALA A 11 6.97 -19.51 -1.57
C ALA A 11 7.01 -20.99 -2.01
N HIS A 12 6.02 -21.81 -1.63
CA HIS A 12 5.99 -23.22 -1.99
C HIS A 12 5.78 -23.38 -3.51
N PRO A 13 6.45 -24.34 -4.20
CA PRO A 13 6.33 -24.50 -5.65
C PRO A 13 4.89 -24.66 -6.15
N LEU A 14 4.05 -25.36 -5.38
CA LEU A 14 2.62 -25.51 -5.69
C LEU A 14 1.88 -24.16 -5.68
N THR A 15 2.15 -23.32 -4.67
CA THR A 15 1.54 -22.00 -4.56
C THR A 15 2.01 -21.11 -5.71
N ILE A 16 3.31 -21.11 -6.01
CA ILE A 16 3.87 -20.35 -7.15
C ILE A 16 3.25 -20.81 -8.48
N GLY A 17 3.12 -22.13 -8.69
CA GLY A 17 2.48 -22.69 -9.88
C GLY A 17 1.02 -22.28 -10.00
N ALA A 18 0.25 -22.34 -8.90
CA ALA A 18 -1.14 -21.90 -8.88
C ALA A 18 -1.27 -20.39 -9.13
N THR A 19 -0.39 -19.57 -8.55
CA THR A 19 -0.29 -18.13 -8.84
C THR A 19 -0.05 -17.88 -10.33
N ALA A 20 0.88 -18.61 -10.96
CA ALA A 20 1.16 -18.48 -12.39
C ALA A 20 -0.04 -18.90 -13.25
N VAL A 21 -0.69 -20.01 -12.91
CA VAL A 21 -1.92 -20.47 -13.58
C VAL A 21 -3.00 -19.40 -13.50
N LEU A 22 -3.23 -18.82 -12.32
CA LEU A 22 -4.28 -17.84 -12.12
C LEU A 22 -4.02 -16.55 -12.91
N LEU A 23 -2.79 -16.05 -12.90
CA LEU A 23 -2.38 -14.87 -13.69
C LEU A 23 -2.52 -15.11 -15.20
N LEU A 24 -1.98 -16.23 -15.71
CA LEU A 24 -2.03 -16.56 -17.13
C LEU A 24 -3.45 -16.86 -17.59
N ASN A 25 -4.23 -17.58 -16.79
CA ASN A 25 -5.58 -17.96 -17.17
C ASN A 25 -6.53 -16.76 -17.20
N ASP A 26 -6.47 -15.89 -16.18
CA ASP A 26 -7.39 -14.75 -16.11
C ASP A 26 -7.08 -13.64 -17.12
N HIS A 27 -5.81 -13.48 -17.52
CA HIS A 27 -5.39 -12.41 -18.43
C HIS A 27 -5.15 -12.87 -19.88
N VAL A 28 -4.82 -14.14 -20.10
CA VAL A 28 -4.49 -14.65 -21.45
C VAL A 28 -5.53 -15.67 -21.90
N PHE A 29 -5.75 -16.74 -21.14
CA PHE A 29 -6.55 -17.87 -21.64
C PHE A 29 -8.05 -17.59 -21.65
N LYS A 30 -8.61 -16.85 -20.68
CA LYS A 30 -10.03 -16.45 -20.73
C LYS A 30 -10.35 -15.56 -21.92
N GLN A 31 -9.41 -14.73 -22.37
CA GLN A 31 -9.57 -13.87 -23.53
C GLN A 31 -9.42 -14.64 -24.84
N ALA A 32 -8.45 -15.56 -24.92
CA ALA A 32 -8.22 -16.36 -26.11
C ALA A 32 -9.26 -17.49 -26.30
N TRP A 33 -9.70 -18.12 -25.21
CA TRP A 33 -10.60 -19.28 -25.19
C TRP A 33 -11.60 -19.20 -24.02
N PRO A 34 -12.66 -18.38 -24.15
CA PRO A 34 -13.71 -18.31 -23.14
C PRO A 34 -14.45 -19.66 -23.04
N GLY A 35 -14.61 -20.19 -21.82
CA GLY A 35 -15.32 -21.44 -21.61
C GLY A 35 -15.37 -21.91 -20.16
N LEU A 36 -16.13 -23.00 -19.91
CA LEU A 36 -16.33 -23.58 -18.57
C LEU A 36 -15.01 -24.05 -17.92
N VAL A 37 -14.05 -24.50 -18.73
CA VAL A 37 -12.75 -25.02 -18.25
C VAL A 37 -11.88 -23.92 -17.67
N THR A 38 -11.82 -22.75 -18.33
CA THR A 38 -11.02 -21.61 -17.86
C THR A 38 -11.62 -20.99 -16.60
N GLY A 39 -12.95 -21.00 -16.42
CA GLY A 39 -13.58 -20.59 -15.16
C GLY A 39 -13.16 -21.45 -13.97
N LYS A 40 -13.34 -22.78 -14.08
CA LYS A 40 -13.06 -23.73 -13.00
C LYS A 40 -11.57 -23.84 -12.66
N LEU A 41 -10.70 -23.63 -13.64
CA LEU A 41 -9.26 -23.60 -13.43
C LEU A 41 -8.85 -22.44 -12.51
N SER A 42 -9.46 -21.25 -12.66
CA SER A 42 -9.21 -20.12 -11.75
C SER A 42 -9.72 -20.39 -10.35
N ASP A 43 -10.89 -21.02 -10.20
CA ASP A 43 -11.42 -21.37 -8.86
C ASP A 43 -10.47 -22.33 -8.12
N VAL A 44 -9.99 -23.37 -8.80
CA VAL A 44 -9.02 -24.33 -8.23
C VAL A 44 -7.71 -23.63 -7.86
N ALA A 45 -7.15 -22.83 -8.75
CA ALA A 45 -5.90 -22.11 -8.48
C ALA A 45 -6.08 -21.09 -7.33
N GLY A 46 -7.21 -20.38 -7.29
CA GLY A 46 -7.53 -19.41 -6.24
C GLY A 46 -7.62 -20.05 -4.86
N LEU A 47 -8.26 -21.22 -4.76
CA LEU A 47 -8.35 -21.99 -3.51
C LEU A 47 -7.00 -22.55 -3.04
N VAL A 48 -6.00 -22.65 -3.93
CA VAL A 48 -4.62 -23.01 -3.56
C VAL A 48 -3.81 -21.80 -3.08
N VAL A 49 -4.03 -20.61 -3.67
CA VAL A 49 -3.26 -19.39 -3.41
C VAL A 49 -3.81 -18.56 -2.25
N ALA A 50 -5.13 -18.53 -2.04
CA ALA A 50 -5.74 -17.69 -1.00
C ALA A 50 -5.37 -18.07 0.45
N PRO A 51 -5.34 -19.37 0.84
CA PRO A 51 -4.99 -19.75 2.21
C PRO A 51 -3.58 -19.32 2.66
N PRO A 52 -2.50 -19.48 1.87
CA PRO A 52 -1.17 -19.03 2.31
C PRO A 52 -1.07 -17.51 2.45
N VAL A 53 -1.76 -16.73 1.61
CA VAL A 53 -1.81 -15.26 1.74
C VAL A 53 -2.57 -14.84 2.99
N LEU A 54 -3.74 -15.43 3.26
CA LEU A 54 -4.49 -15.18 4.50
C LEU A 54 -3.71 -15.66 5.74
N GLY A 55 -2.97 -16.76 5.61
CA GLY A 55 -2.08 -17.29 6.64
C GLY A 55 -0.96 -16.31 7.03
N LEU A 56 -0.42 -15.52 6.10
CA LEU A 56 0.55 -14.46 6.42
C LEU A 56 -0.03 -13.41 7.37
N LEU A 57 -1.29 -13.03 7.17
CA LEU A 57 -1.99 -12.05 8.00
C LEU A 57 -2.30 -12.63 9.40
N LEU A 58 -2.80 -13.87 9.43
CA LEU A 58 -3.18 -14.54 10.66
C LEU A 58 -1.97 -14.97 11.50
N GLY A 59 -0.85 -15.31 10.87
CA GLY A 59 0.41 -15.70 11.52
C GLY A 59 1.07 -14.60 12.36
N LEU A 60 0.55 -13.36 12.30
CA LEU A 60 0.91 -12.27 13.21
C LEU A 60 0.32 -12.46 14.62
N PHE A 61 -0.79 -13.20 14.74
CA PHE A 61 -1.57 -13.30 15.98
C PHE A 61 -1.78 -14.74 16.45
N LEU A 62 -1.84 -15.70 15.52
CA LEU A 62 -2.17 -17.10 15.80
C LEU A 62 -0.95 -18.02 15.66
N ALA A 63 -0.95 -19.13 16.39
CA ALA A 63 0.07 -20.17 16.27
C ALA A 63 -0.01 -20.89 14.92
N ASP A 64 1.13 -21.36 14.40
CA ASP A 64 1.33 -21.81 13.01
C ASP A 64 0.24 -22.75 12.49
N ARG A 65 -0.09 -23.81 13.24
CA ARG A 65 -1.11 -24.80 12.83
C ARG A 65 -2.54 -24.25 12.92
N ILE A 66 -2.82 -23.46 13.95
CA ILE A 66 -4.16 -22.87 14.15
C ILE A 66 -4.40 -21.81 13.07
N GLY A 67 -3.42 -20.92 12.83
CA GLY A 67 -3.50 -19.91 11.78
C GLY A 67 -3.70 -20.51 10.39
N ALA A 68 -2.99 -21.59 10.07
CA ALA A 68 -3.17 -22.29 8.79
C ALA A 68 -4.54 -22.96 8.65
N ALA A 69 -5.04 -23.63 9.70
CA ALA A 69 -6.36 -24.24 9.69
C ALA A 69 -7.46 -23.18 9.54
N VAL A 70 -7.37 -22.08 10.28
CA VAL A 70 -8.30 -20.95 10.18
C VAL A 70 -8.25 -20.34 8.78
N ALA A 71 -7.06 -20.15 8.19
CA ALA A 71 -6.93 -19.62 6.83
C ALA A 71 -7.65 -20.50 5.80
N VAL A 72 -7.41 -21.83 5.83
CA VAL A 72 -8.06 -22.78 4.91
C VAL A 72 -9.58 -22.80 5.07
N VAL A 73 -10.07 -22.84 6.31
CA VAL A 73 -11.52 -22.85 6.61
C VAL A 73 -12.19 -21.56 6.17
N LEU A 74 -11.60 -20.39 6.50
CA LEU A 74 -12.16 -19.10 6.11
C LEU A 74 -12.15 -18.91 4.59
N THR A 75 -11.09 -19.35 3.89
CA THR A 75 -11.08 -19.33 2.42
C THR A 75 -12.20 -20.18 1.84
N GLY A 76 -12.40 -21.41 2.32
CA GLY A 76 -13.47 -22.28 1.83
C GLY A 76 -14.87 -21.76 2.13
N ALA A 77 -15.09 -21.26 3.36
CA ALA A 77 -16.37 -20.68 3.75
C ALA A 77 -16.69 -19.41 2.94
N GLY A 78 -15.72 -18.51 2.77
CA GLY A 78 -15.85 -17.32 1.95
C GLY A 78 -16.17 -17.66 0.49
N PHE A 79 -15.43 -18.60 -0.11
CA PHE A 79 -15.68 -19.07 -1.47
C PHE A 79 -17.09 -19.65 -1.62
N ALA A 80 -17.54 -20.49 -0.68
CA ALA A 80 -18.87 -21.07 -0.72
C ALA A 80 -19.97 -20.00 -0.62
N VAL A 81 -19.84 -19.00 0.27
CA VAL A 81 -20.80 -17.89 0.38
C VAL A 81 -20.89 -17.11 -0.93
N VAL A 82 -19.75 -16.78 -1.54
CA VAL A 82 -19.68 -16.05 -2.80
C VAL A 82 -20.34 -16.84 -3.94
N LYS A 83 -20.13 -18.16 -4.01
CA LYS A 83 -20.64 -18.99 -5.12
C LYS A 83 -22.08 -19.46 -4.91
N LEU A 84 -22.58 -19.54 -3.68
CA LEU A 84 -23.94 -19.98 -3.36
C LEU A 84 -24.97 -18.85 -3.27
N THR A 85 -24.54 -17.61 -3.07
CA THR A 85 -25.45 -16.49 -2.79
C THR A 85 -25.22 -15.31 -3.74
N SER A 86 -26.30 -14.72 -4.23
CA SER A 86 -26.24 -13.49 -5.04
C SER A 86 -25.62 -12.33 -4.25
N ALA A 87 -26.02 -12.17 -2.97
CA ALA A 87 -25.45 -11.14 -2.09
C ALA A 87 -23.94 -11.31 -1.88
N GLY A 88 -23.45 -12.55 -1.73
CA GLY A 88 -22.02 -12.83 -1.63
C GLY A 88 -21.27 -12.52 -2.92
N ALA A 89 -21.85 -12.88 -4.07
CA ALA A 89 -21.30 -12.57 -5.39
C ALA A 89 -21.27 -11.06 -5.67
N GLU A 90 -22.32 -10.32 -5.32
CA GLU A 90 -22.39 -8.85 -5.42
C GLU A 90 -21.36 -8.17 -4.52
N ALA A 91 -21.26 -8.59 -3.26
CA ALA A 91 -20.26 -8.07 -2.33
C ALA A 91 -18.83 -8.31 -2.83
N ALA A 92 -18.55 -9.53 -3.33
CA ALA A 92 -17.26 -9.84 -3.94
C ALA A 92 -17.00 -8.99 -5.18
N SER A 93 -18.00 -8.83 -6.06
CA SER A 93 -17.90 -7.98 -7.25
C SER A 93 -17.58 -6.53 -6.89
N ALA A 94 -18.22 -5.98 -5.85
CA ALA A 94 -17.96 -4.63 -5.37
C ALA A 94 -16.53 -4.47 -4.81
N VAL A 95 -16.07 -5.45 -4.02
CA VAL A 95 -14.70 -5.45 -3.46
C VAL A 95 -13.68 -5.52 -4.59
N TRP A 96 -13.83 -6.44 -5.55
CA TRP A 96 -12.90 -6.56 -6.67
C TRP A 96 -12.96 -5.36 -7.60
N SER A 97 -14.16 -4.81 -7.83
CA SER A 97 -14.35 -3.59 -8.62
C SER A 97 -13.61 -2.39 -8.03
N GLY A 98 -13.53 -2.31 -6.70
CA GLY A 98 -12.76 -1.28 -5.99
C GLY A 98 -11.24 -1.47 -6.06
N ILE A 99 -10.76 -2.71 -6.24
CA ILE A 99 -9.32 -3.03 -6.22
C ILE A 99 -8.71 -3.04 -7.62
N ASN A 100 -9.39 -3.66 -8.60
CA ASN A 100 -8.81 -3.97 -9.92
C ASN A 100 -9.69 -3.49 -11.09
N GLY A 101 -10.59 -2.54 -10.84
CA GLY A 101 -11.53 -2.03 -11.84
C GLY A 101 -12.70 -2.99 -12.09
N PRO A 102 -13.61 -2.65 -13.02
CA PRO A 102 -14.92 -3.30 -13.17
C PRO A 102 -14.83 -4.82 -13.22
N SER A 103 -15.41 -5.47 -12.21
CA SER A 103 -15.33 -6.91 -12.00
C SER A 103 -16.69 -7.47 -11.63
N VAL A 104 -17.11 -8.54 -12.30
CA VAL A 104 -18.36 -9.25 -11.99
C VAL A 104 -18.02 -10.67 -11.60
N VAL A 105 -18.39 -11.01 -10.37
CA VAL A 105 -18.40 -12.36 -9.83
C VAL A 105 -19.83 -12.87 -9.89
N LEU A 106 -20.01 -14.05 -10.49
CA LEU A 106 -21.30 -14.70 -10.60
C LEU A 106 -21.44 -15.79 -9.52
N ALA A 107 -22.64 -15.89 -8.95
CA ALA A 107 -22.99 -17.02 -8.10
C ALA A 107 -23.28 -18.25 -8.99
N ASP A 108 -22.36 -19.22 -8.96
CA ASP A 108 -22.54 -20.52 -9.62
C ASP A 108 -22.22 -21.65 -8.63
N SER A 109 -23.26 -22.39 -8.23
CA SER A 109 -23.14 -23.54 -7.34
C SER A 109 -22.26 -24.67 -7.91
N SER A 110 -22.09 -24.75 -9.23
CA SER A 110 -21.24 -25.75 -9.89
C SER A 110 -19.75 -25.54 -9.61
N ASP A 111 -19.36 -24.37 -9.10
CA ASP A 111 -17.97 -24.05 -8.75
C ASP A 111 -17.55 -24.61 -7.40
N LEU A 112 -18.50 -25.09 -6.58
CA LEU A 112 -18.18 -25.81 -5.34
C LEU A 112 -17.38 -27.10 -5.59
N VAL A 113 -17.38 -27.62 -6.81
CA VAL A 113 -16.53 -28.74 -7.24
C VAL A 113 -15.03 -28.40 -7.07
N ALA A 114 -14.65 -27.12 -6.97
CA ALA A 114 -13.28 -26.69 -6.72
C ALA A 114 -12.84 -26.82 -5.24
N LEU A 115 -13.77 -26.91 -4.28
CA LEU A 115 -13.46 -26.96 -2.84
C LEU A 115 -12.40 -28.02 -2.42
N PRO A 116 -12.34 -29.22 -3.02
CA PRO A 116 -11.28 -30.19 -2.74
C PRO A 116 -9.85 -29.65 -2.96
N ALA A 117 -9.67 -28.58 -3.76
CA ALA A 117 -8.38 -27.91 -3.95
C ALA A 117 -7.80 -27.33 -2.64
N LEU A 118 -8.62 -27.05 -1.63
CA LEU A 118 -8.15 -26.67 -0.29
C LEU A 118 -7.30 -27.78 0.36
N GLY A 119 -7.52 -29.04 0.00
CA GLY A 119 -6.67 -30.16 0.40
C GLY A 119 -5.24 -30.04 -0.14
N LEU A 120 -5.07 -29.49 -1.35
CA LEU A 120 -3.76 -29.20 -1.94
C LEU A 120 -3.06 -28.05 -1.20
N ALA A 121 -3.81 -27.00 -0.84
CA ALA A 121 -3.30 -25.91 -0.03
C ALA A 121 -2.81 -26.40 1.35
N TRP A 122 -3.60 -27.24 2.02
CA TRP A 122 -3.25 -27.86 3.30
C TRP A 122 -2.04 -28.79 3.18
N TRP A 123 -1.96 -29.58 2.11
CA TRP A 123 -0.81 -30.43 1.84
C TRP A 123 0.48 -29.60 1.68
N ALA A 124 0.43 -28.51 0.89
CA ALA A 124 1.56 -27.60 0.74
C ALA A 124 1.98 -26.97 2.08
N TRP A 125 1.03 -26.59 2.94
CA TRP A 125 1.34 -26.12 4.29
C TRP A 125 2.06 -27.18 5.12
N ARG A 126 1.57 -28.44 5.13
CA ARG A 126 2.20 -29.53 5.88
C ARG A 126 3.65 -29.74 5.46
N GLN A 127 3.91 -29.74 4.16
CA GLN A 127 5.26 -29.86 3.60
C GLN A 127 6.15 -28.68 4.00
N ALA A 128 5.62 -27.46 3.94
CA ALA A 128 6.34 -26.26 4.37
C ALA A 128 6.64 -26.23 5.88
N ALA A 129 5.74 -26.78 6.70
CA ALA A 129 5.88 -26.88 8.15
C ALA A 129 6.88 -27.97 8.56
N SER A 130 6.92 -29.10 7.84
CA SER A 130 7.88 -30.19 8.10
C SER A 130 9.28 -29.95 7.53
N ALA A 131 9.43 -29.00 6.62
CA ALA A 131 10.74 -28.66 6.06
C ALA A 131 11.65 -28.04 7.14
N PRO A 132 12.97 -28.35 7.14
CA PRO A 132 13.92 -27.69 8.01
C PRO A 132 13.89 -26.17 7.78
N PRO A 133 14.24 -25.34 8.78
CA PRO A 133 14.44 -23.92 8.58
C PRO A 133 15.50 -23.73 7.49
N LEU A 134 15.15 -23.05 6.39
CA LEU A 134 16.14 -22.67 5.38
C LEU A 134 17.14 -21.71 6.05
N PRO A 135 18.45 -21.83 5.79
CA PRO A 135 19.41 -20.83 6.24
C PRO A 135 19.00 -19.46 5.70
N ASP A 136 19.18 -18.43 6.52
CA ASP A 136 18.75 -17.04 6.32
C ASP A 136 19.55 -16.35 5.19
N GLY A 137 19.53 -16.93 3.99
CA GLY A 137 20.30 -16.54 2.82
C GLY A 137 19.55 -15.60 1.89
N LEU A 138 20.31 -14.86 1.08
CA LEU A 138 19.82 -13.91 0.08
C LEU A 138 18.72 -14.50 -0.83
N VAL A 139 18.82 -15.79 -1.18
CA VAL A 139 17.90 -16.50 -2.08
C VAL A 139 16.51 -16.70 -1.46
N PHE A 140 16.42 -17.02 -0.17
CA PHE A 140 15.13 -17.18 0.52
C PHE A 140 14.41 -15.83 0.63
N ARG A 141 15.15 -14.78 1.00
CA ARG A 141 14.63 -13.41 1.06
C ARG A 141 14.17 -12.93 -0.33
N ALA A 142 14.93 -13.21 -1.39
CA ALA A 142 14.53 -12.89 -2.75
C ALA A 142 13.25 -13.63 -3.18
N ARG A 143 13.13 -14.94 -2.89
CA ARG A 143 11.92 -15.72 -3.20
C ARG A 143 10.68 -15.19 -2.49
N VAL A 144 10.79 -14.79 -1.23
CA VAL A 144 9.68 -14.23 -0.47
C VAL A 144 9.27 -12.86 -1.01
N VAL A 145 10.26 -11.99 -1.28
CA VAL A 145 10.03 -10.65 -1.85
C VAL A 145 9.34 -10.74 -3.21
N VAL A 146 9.59 -11.79 -3.98
CA VAL A 146 8.89 -12.03 -5.26
C VAL A 146 7.55 -12.74 -5.04
N ALA A 147 7.48 -13.83 -4.30
CA ALA A 147 6.28 -14.67 -4.24
C ALA A 147 5.08 -14.01 -3.56
N VAL A 148 5.29 -13.22 -2.49
CA VAL A 148 4.20 -12.61 -1.73
C VAL A 148 3.41 -11.60 -2.58
N PRO A 149 4.07 -10.62 -3.22
CA PRO A 149 3.43 -9.75 -4.20
C PRO A 149 2.61 -10.48 -5.23
N PHE A 150 3.22 -11.40 -5.99
CA PHE A 150 2.56 -12.06 -7.11
C PHE A 150 1.39 -12.93 -6.65
N ALA A 151 1.45 -13.55 -5.48
CA ALA A 151 0.33 -14.28 -4.89
C ALA A 151 -0.85 -13.34 -4.54
N VAL A 152 -0.57 -12.17 -3.98
CA VAL A 152 -1.60 -11.13 -3.74
C VAL A 152 -2.16 -10.64 -5.07
N LEU A 153 -1.31 -10.39 -6.07
CA LEU A 153 -1.75 -9.91 -7.39
C LEU A 153 -2.65 -10.92 -8.09
N ALA A 154 -2.27 -12.20 -8.01
CA ALA A 154 -3.06 -13.27 -8.55
C ALA A 154 -4.44 -13.29 -7.90
N ILE A 155 -4.57 -13.28 -6.57
CA ILE A 155 -5.90 -13.30 -5.92
C ILE A 155 -6.78 -12.10 -6.36
N CYS A 156 -6.17 -10.94 -6.63
CA CYS A 156 -6.87 -9.75 -7.13
C CYS A 156 -7.10 -9.75 -8.65
N ALA A 157 -6.56 -10.72 -9.39
CA ALA A 157 -6.78 -10.86 -10.82
C ALA A 157 -8.24 -11.25 -11.05
N THR A 158 -8.97 -10.41 -11.77
CA THR A 158 -10.32 -10.74 -12.22
C THR A 158 -10.45 -10.37 -13.68
N SER A 159 -11.06 -11.24 -14.48
CA SER A 159 -11.39 -10.94 -15.87
C SER A 159 -12.51 -9.90 -15.93
N ALA A 160 -12.39 -8.90 -16.82
CA ALA A 160 -13.50 -8.01 -17.11
C ALA A 160 -14.72 -8.81 -17.59
N PRO A 161 -15.95 -8.40 -17.25
CA PRO A 161 -17.15 -9.03 -17.77
C PRO A 161 -17.16 -9.00 -19.31
N ALA A 162 -17.85 -9.95 -19.95
CA ALA A 162 -18.05 -9.95 -21.40
C ALA A 162 -19.38 -9.28 -21.82
N SER A 163 -20.12 -8.68 -20.88
CA SER A 163 -21.46 -8.14 -21.12
C SER A 163 -21.40 -6.71 -21.66
N SER A 164 -22.00 -6.47 -22.84
CA SER A 164 -22.28 -5.13 -23.34
C SER A 164 -23.25 -4.39 -22.42
N LEU A 165 -22.99 -3.10 -22.17
CA LEU A 165 -23.94 -2.25 -21.44
C LEU A 165 -25.25 -2.15 -22.25
N PRO A 166 -26.41 -2.10 -21.58
CA PRO A 166 -27.68 -1.84 -22.25
C PRO A 166 -27.69 -0.43 -22.85
N SER A 167 -28.00 -0.32 -24.13
CA SER A 167 -28.02 0.93 -24.91
C SER A 167 -29.32 1.06 -25.71
N VAL A 168 -29.69 2.31 -26.03
CA VAL A 168 -30.72 2.63 -27.01
C VAL A 168 -30.05 2.72 -28.38
N ASP A 169 -30.27 1.70 -29.20
CA ASP A 169 -29.52 1.50 -30.45
C ASP A 169 -30.22 2.14 -31.67
N SER A 170 -31.52 2.39 -31.58
CA SER A 170 -32.29 3.04 -32.65
C SER A 170 -33.50 3.80 -32.10
N VAL A 171 -33.97 4.79 -32.87
CA VAL A 171 -35.24 5.49 -32.63
C VAL A 171 -35.94 5.78 -33.95
N ARG A 172 -37.21 5.39 -34.06
CA ARG A 172 -38.01 5.53 -35.29
C ARG A 172 -39.49 5.77 -35.00
N SER A 173 -40.24 6.13 -36.04
CA SER A 173 -41.71 6.12 -36.02
C SER A 173 -42.24 4.86 -36.70
N GLU A 174 -43.29 4.24 -36.16
CA GLU A 174 -43.93 3.06 -36.78
C GLU A 174 -44.67 3.39 -38.09
N ASP A 175 -45.22 4.60 -38.25
CA ASP A 175 -46.02 5.02 -39.41
C ASP A 175 -45.92 6.55 -39.67
N GLY A 176 -44.78 7.03 -40.16
CA GLY A 176 -44.63 8.45 -40.54
C GLY A 176 -44.81 9.44 -39.37
N SER A 177 -45.13 10.70 -39.66
CA SER A 177 -45.11 11.83 -38.69
C SER A 177 -46.14 11.74 -37.55
N GLY A 178 -47.00 10.72 -37.49
CA GLY A 178 -48.04 10.55 -36.46
C GLY A 178 -48.12 9.17 -35.78
N GLY A 179 -47.20 8.24 -36.07
CA GLY A 179 -47.16 6.90 -35.48
C GLY A 179 -46.56 6.84 -34.06
N GLN A 180 -46.66 5.68 -33.40
CA GLN A 180 -45.94 5.47 -32.12
C GLN A 180 -44.42 5.46 -32.36
N VAL A 181 -43.67 5.98 -31.39
CA VAL A 181 -42.22 5.95 -31.38
C VAL A 181 -41.75 4.55 -31.02
N VAL A 182 -40.79 4.03 -31.76
CA VAL A 182 -40.21 2.71 -31.55
C VAL A 182 -38.72 2.87 -31.27
N ILE A 183 -38.25 2.28 -30.18
CA ILE A 183 -36.84 2.18 -29.85
C ILE A 183 -36.39 0.73 -29.86
N GLU A 184 -35.10 0.51 -30.10
CA GLU A 184 -34.47 -0.81 -29.91
C GLU A 184 -33.51 -0.76 -28.73
N VAL A 185 -33.69 -1.69 -27.80
CA VAL A 185 -32.89 -1.80 -26.58
C VAL A 185 -32.53 -3.26 -26.37
N GLY A 186 -31.24 -3.59 -26.42
CA GLY A 186 -30.75 -4.95 -26.23
C GLY A 186 -31.30 -5.94 -27.27
N GLY A 187 -31.51 -5.48 -28.52
CA GLY A 187 -32.04 -6.28 -29.62
C GLY A 187 -33.56 -6.53 -29.57
N LEU A 188 -34.28 -5.88 -28.65
CA LEU A 188 -35.74 -5.93 -28.56
C LEU A 188 -36.35 -4.57 -28.88
N ALA A 189 -37.46 -4.58 -29.62
CA ALA A 189 -38.18 -3.37 -30.00
C ALA A 189 -39.27 -3.01 -28.97
N TYR A 190 -39.35 -1.75 -28.61
CA TYR A 190 -40.35 -1.20 -27.70
C TYR A 190 -41.08 -0.02 -28.33
N GLY A 191 -42.40 0.04 -28.19
CA GLY A 191 -43.26 1.11 -28.70
C GLY A 191 -43.79 2.02 -27.60
N SER A 192 -43.86 3.31 -27.87
CA SER A 192 -44.47 4.34 -27.02
C SER A 192 -45.20 5.39 -27.84
N ARG A 193 -46.42 5.78 -27.43
CA ARG A 193 -47.15 6.90 -28.05
C ARG A 193 -46.57 8.26 -27.66
N SER A 194 -46.14 8.41 -26.40
CA SER A 194 -45.52 9.64 -25.91
C SER A 194 -44.13 9.84 -26.47
N GLY A 195 -43.43 8.74 -26.80
CA GLY A 195 -42.04 8.77 -27.27
C GLY A 195 -40.99 8.94 -26.18
N VAL A 196 -41.42 9.12 -24.93
CA VAL A 196 -40.54 9.38 -23.77
C VAL A 196 -40.76 8.41 -22.61
N ASP A 197 -41.97 7.87 -22.48
CA ASP A 197 -42.35 6.96 -21.40
C ASP A 197 -43.36 5.90 -21.86
N GLY A 198 -43.84 5.04 -20.95
CA GLY A 198 -44.89 4.06 -21.27
C GLY A 198 -44.47 3.03 -22.33
N TRP A 199 -43.19 2.64 -22.34
CA TRP A 199 -42.63 1.70 -23.30
C TRP A 199 -43.24 0.30 -23.17
N THR A 200 -43.76 -0.23 -24.27
CA THR A 200 -44.37 -1.57 -24.34
C THR A 200 -43.61 -2.45 -25.33
N PRO A 201 -43.33 -3.72 -25.00
CA PRO A 201 -42.61 -4.62 -25.90
C PRO A 201 -43.44 -4.89 -27.15
N LEU A 202 -42.83 -4.73 -28.32
CA LEU A 202 -43.45 -5.05 -29.60
C LEU A 202 -43.11 -6.51 -29.96
N PRO A 203 -44.06 -7.28 -30.50
CA PRO A 203 -43.78 -8.64 -30.96
C PRO A 203 -42.66 -8.59 -32.00
N GLY A 204 -41.61 -9.40 -31.78
CA GLY A 204 -40.43 -9.41 -32.62
C GLY A 204 -40.82 -9.57 -34.09
N ARG A 205 -40.56 -8.55 -34.91
CA ARG A 205 -40.52 -8.75 -36.36
C ARG A 205 -39.37 -9.75 -36.61
N PRO A 206 -39.60 -10.85 -37.34
CA PRO A 206 -38.48 -11.70 -37.74
C PRO A 206 -37.44 -10.83 -38.44
N PRO A 207 -36.12 -11.11 -38.29
CA PRO A 207 -35.10 -10.34 -38.98
C PRO A 207 -35.44 -10.36 -40.46
N SER A 208 -35.82 -9.21 -41.00
CA SER A 208 -35.94 -9.02 -42.43
C SER A 208 -34.59 -9.39 -43.06
N ASP A 209 -34.65 -10.06 -44.21
CA ASP A 209 -33.52 -10.39 -45.10
C ASP A 209 -32.25 -9.56 -44.80
N PRO A 210 -31.07 -10.16 -44.55
CA PRO A 210 -29.81 -9.44 -44.32
C PRO A 210 -29.50 -8.36 -45.37
N ARG A 211 -30.11 -8.40 -46.56
CA ARG A 211 -30.03 -7.38 -47.62
C ARG A 211 -30.90 -6.14 -47.37
N GLN A 212 -31.77 -6.14 -46.36
CA GLN A 212 -32.58 -5.03 -45.87
C GLN A 212 -32.04 -4.46 -44.54
N GLN A 213 -30.71 -4.41 -44.36
CA GLN A 213 -30.13 -3.58 -43.31
C GLN A 213 -30.51 -2.11 -43.58
N ARG A 214 -31.51 -1.63 -42.84
CA ARG A 214 -32.00 -0.26 -42.93
C ARG A 214 -30.87 0.68 -42.52
N ARG A 215 -30.64 1.72 -43.33
CA ARG A 215 -29.71 2.78 -42.95
C ARG A 215 -30.30 3.59 -41.80
N PRO A 216 -29.55 3.84 -40.71
CA PRO A 216 -30.00 4.69 -39.62
C PRO A 216 -30.35 6.08 -40.16
N GLN A 217 -31.43 6.68 -39.66
CA GLN A 217 -31.79 8.06 -39.99
C GLN A 217 -30.90 9.02 -39.19
N THR A 218 -29.83 9.48 -39.84
CA THR A 218 -28.86 10.39 -39.22
C THR A 218 -29.16 11.85 -39.52
N GLU A 219 -29.92 12.17 -40.58
CA GLU A 219 -30.17 13.54 -41.06
C GLU A 219 -31.66 13.79 -41.49
N PRO A 220 -32.66 13.68 -40.61
CA PRO A 220 -34.06 13.95 -40.91
C PRO A 220 -34.38 15.46 -40.96
N CYS A 221 -35.35 15.82 -41.79
CA CYS A 221 -35.92 17.17 -41.84
C CYS A 221 -37.28 17.23 -41.14
N VAL A 222 -37.66 18.44 -40.71
CA VAL A 222 -38.97 18.72 -40.13
C VAL A 222 -40.06 18.41 -41.16
N PRO A 223 -41.11 17.66 -40.81
CA PRO A 223 -42.22 17.45 -41.74
C PRO A 223 -42.83 18.79 -42.12
N ASP A 224 -43.03 19.01 -43.43
CA ASP A 224 -43.55 20.24 -44.03
C ASP A 224 -42.59 21.46 -44.03
N ASP A 225 -41.34 21.31 -43.57
CA ASP A 225 -40.27 22.31 -43.70
C ASP A 225 -38.94 21.66 -44.11
N ALA A 226 -38.72 21.61 -45.43
CA ALA A 226 -37.53 20.98 -46.00
C ALA A 226 -36.23 21.79 -45.81
N ALA A 227 -36.32 23.06 -45.40
CA ALA A 227 -35.14 23.87 -45.09
C ALA A 227 -34.66 23.63 -43.66
N HIS A 228 -35.54 23.12 -42.78
CA HIS A 228 -35.25 22.84 -41.39
C HIS A 228 -34.91 21.37 -41.17
N CYS A 229 -33.63 21.06 -40.95
CA CYS A 229 -33.17 19.69 -40.73
C CYS A 229 -32.27 19.55 -39.52
N TYR A 230 -32.19 18.32 -39.01
CA TYR A 230 -31.33 17.95 -37.89
C TYR A 230 -30.37 16.86 -38.34
N ARG A 231 -29.18 16.79 -37.75
CA ARG A 231 -28.27 15.66 -37.93
C ARG A 231 -27.53 15.29 -36.65
N VAL A 232 -27.26 14.00 -36.45
CA VAL A 232 -26.33 13.58 -35.39
C VAL A 232 -24.93 14.13 -35.70
N HIS A 233 -24.19 14.52 -34.65
CA HIS A 233 -22.80 14.91 -34.80
C HIS A 233 -21.99 13.79 -35.47
N GLY A 234 -21.21 14.13 -36.50
CA GLY A 234 -20.36 13.16 -37.20
C GLY A 234 -21.06 12.33 -38.28
N GLY A 235 -22.06 12.90 -38.98
CA GLY A 235 -22.83 12.31 -40.10
C GLY A 235 -22.08 11.70 -41.30
N GLY A 236 -20.78 11.38 -41.18
CA GLY A 236 -20.03 10.60 -42.15
C GLY A 236 -18.83 9.91 -41.49
N GLY A 237 -18.82 8.57 -41.52
CA GLY A 237 -17.65 7.73 -41.25
C GLY A 237 -17.04 7.88 -39.86
N PHE A 238 -17.56 7.14 -38.89
CA PHE A 238 -16.78 6.80 -37.69
C PHE A 238 -15.54 6.01 -38.14
N ASP A 239 -14.34 6.58 -38.01
CA ASP A 239 -13.09 5.83 -38.15
C ASP A 239 -12.84 5.10 -36.83
N PRO A 240 -12.93 3.75 -36.78
CA PRO A 240 -12.68 3.00 -35.55
C PRO A 240 -11.26 3.16 -34.99
N ALA A 241 -10.33 3.71 -35.78
CA ALA A 241 -8.97 4.03 -35.35
C ALA A 241 -8.85 5.40 -34.64
N GLU A 242 -9.81 6.31 -34.80
CA GLU A 242 -9.87 7.58 -34.07
C GLU A 242 -10.71 7.40 -32.79
N ALA A 243 -10.06 7.29 -31.63
CA ALA A 243 -10.74 7.12 -30.33
C ALA A 243 -11.70 8.27 -29.97
N VAL A 244 -11.57 9.42 -30.63
CA VAL A 244 -12.41 10.62 -30.44
C VAL A 244 -12.44 11.41 -31.78
N PRO A 245 -13.61 11.71 -32.36
CA PRO A 245 -13.71 12.62 -33.50
C PRO A 245 -13.12 13.99 -33.12
N ARG A 246 -12.45 14.67 -34.06
CA ARG A 246 -11.85 16.00 -33.81
C ARG A 246 -12.85 16.93 -33.11
N GLY A 247 -12.61 17.21 -31.82
CA GLY A 247 -13.44 18.06 -30.97
C GLY A 247 -14.27 17.35 -29.88
N GLY A 248 -14.31 16.02 -29.80
CA GLY A 248 -14.94 15.28 -28.69
C GLY A 248 -16.48 15.34 -28.62
N ARG A 249 -17.14 15.77 -29.69
CA ARG A 249 -18.58 16.04 -29.72
C ARG A 249 -19.35 14.83 -30.27
N MET A 250 -19.61 13.82 -29.44
CA MET A 250 -20.26 12.57 -29.88
C MET A 250 -21.71 12.42 -29.44
N LEU A 251 -22.09 13.07 -28.34
CA LEU A 251 -23.48 13.24 -27.93
C LEU A 251 -23.93 14.63 -28.35
N GLY A 252 -24.55 14.73 -29.51
CA GLY A 252 -24.99 16.00 -30.04
C GLY A 252 -25.71 15.92 -31.37
N VAL A 253 -26.45 16.98 -31.65
CA VAL A 253 -27.24 17.16 -32.85
C VAL A 253 -27.03 18.58 -33.36
N ASP A 254 -26.67 18.68 -34.64
CA ASP A 254 -26.67 19.94 -35.37
C ASP A 254 -28.04 20.19 -36.01
N GLU A 255 -28.35 21.45 -36.25
CA GLU A 255 -29.55 21.95 -36.90
C GLU A 255 -29.15 22.89 -38.03
N THR A 256 -29.94 22.85 -39.09
CA THR A 256 -29.91 23.80 -40.19
C THR A 256 -31.32 24.34 -40.39
N THR A 257 -31.44 25.60 -40.77
CA THR A 257 -32.70 26.23 -41.19
C THR A 257 -32.59 26.83 -42.60
N ASP A 258 -31.50 26.53 -43.31
CA ASP A 258 -31.17 27.02 -44.65
C ASP A 258 -30.88 25.88 -45.62
N ALA A 259 -31.56 24.74 -45.43
CA ALA A 259 -31.42 23.54 -46.26
C ALA A 259 -29.98 22.97 -46.30
N GLY A 260 -29.22 23.16 -45.22
CA GLY A 260 -27.89 22.60 -45.03
C GLY A 260 -26.75 23.47 -45.54
N GLU A 261 -27.00 24.72 -45.94
CA GLU A 261 -25.95 25.68 -46.28
C GLU A 261 -25.08 25.99 -45.06
N SER A 262 -25.70 26.13 -43.89
CA SER A 262 -25.02 26.26 -42.61
C SER A 262 -25.63 25.33 -41.55
N TRP A 263 -24.76 24.85 -40.66
CA TRP A 263 -25.13 23.98 -39.56
C TRP A 263 -24.59 24.58 -38.27
N HIS A 264 -25.45 24.66 -37.26
CA HIS A 264 -25.08 25.03 -35.89
C HIS A 264 -25.51 23.93 -34.93
N THR A 265 -24.87 23.85 -33.78
CA THR A 265 -25.22 22.83 -32.80
C THR A 265 -26.50 23.21 -32.07
N ALA A 266 -27.56 22.41 -32.27
CA ALA A 266 -28.83 22.57 -31.58
C ALA A 266 -28.80 21.99 -30.17
N TRP A 267 -28.07 20.90 -29.96
CA TRP A 267 -27.89 20.28 -28.66
C TRP A 267 -26.61 19.48 -28.59
N GLU A 268 -25.92 19.55 -27.46
CA GLU A 268 -24.81 18.64 -27.16
C GLU A 268 -24.61 18.46 -25.66
N VAL A 269 -23.98 17.34 -25.30
CA VAL A 269 -23.25 17.27 -24.03
C VAL A 269 -21.96 18.07 -24.20
N PRO A 270 -21.63 19.02 -23.29
CA PRO A 270 -20.42 19.83 -23.43
C PRO A 270 -19.18 18.97 -23.62
N ALA A 271 -18.41 19.24 -24.69
CA ALA A 271 -17.22 18.45 -25.04
C ALA A 271 -16.23 18.31 -23.88
N ALA A 272 -16.05 19.38 -23.09
CA ALA A 272 -15.20 19.35 -21.90
C ALA A 272 -15.64 18.33 -20.82
N ARG A 273 -16.92 17.94 -20.81
CA ARG A 273 -17.48 16.93 -19.89
C ARG A 273 -17.53 15.52 -20.47
N TRP A 274 -17.10 15.34 -21.72
CA TRP A 274 -17.13 14.05 -22.40
C TRP A 274 -16.39 12.96 -21.63
N GLN A 275 -15.15 13.22 -21.20
CA GLN A 275 -14.39 12.27 -20.41
C GLN A 275 -15.10 11.90 -19.08
N PHE A 276 -15.81 12.85 -18.45
CA PHE A 276 -16.55 12.58 -17.22
C PHE A 276 -17.75 11.65 -17.45
N VAL A 277 -18.43 11.77 -18.59
CA VAL A 277 -19.53 10.87 -18.98
C VAL A 277 -18.99 9.48 -19.32
N LEU A 278 -17.95 9.39 -20.17
CA LEU A 278 -17.33 8.12 -20.54
C LEU A 278 -16.87 7.30 -19.33
N ARG A 279 -16.20 7.96 -18.37
CA ARG A 279 -15.68 7.29 -17.16
C ARG A 279 -16.76 6.79 -16.20
N GLN A 280 -18.02 7.21 -16.38
CA GLN A 280 -19.16 6.68 -15.64
C GLN A 280 -19.72 5.38 -16.26
N HIS A 281 -19.31 5.05 -17.50
CA HIS A 281 -19.72 3.85 -18.25
C HIS A 281 -18.51 2.96 -18.55
N PRO A 282 -18.01 2.20 -17.56
CA PRO A 282 -16.90 1.29 -17.82
C PRO A 282 -17.32 0.13 -18.73
N PHE A 283 -16.77 0.07 -19.95
CA PHE A 283 -17.02 -1.03 -20.89
C PHE A 283 -16.31 -2.32 -20.47
N PRO A 284 -17.05 -3.40 -20.17
CA PRO A 284 -16.46 -4.70 -19.94
C PRO A 284 -15.87 -5.24 -21.25
N ALA A 285 -14.58 -5.63 -21.24
CA ALA A 285 -13.82 -6.16 -22.38
C ALA A 285 -13.27 -5.15 -23.42
N GLY A 286 -12.68 -4.04 -22.94
CA GLY A 286 -11.50 -3.46 -23.60
C GLY A 286 -11.65 -3.11 -25.08
N VAL A 287 -12.73 -2.41 -25.43
CA VAL A 287 -12.79 -1.50 -26.57
C VAL A 287 -13.72 -0.38 -26.14
N ASP A 288 -13.24 0.86 -26.24
CA ASP A 288 -14.08 2.05 -26.26
C ASP A 288 -15.10 1.87 -27.40
N ARG A 289 -16.27 1.28 -27.13
CA ARG A 289 -17.39 1.33 -28.07
C ARG A 289 -17.96 2.72 -27.99
N VAL A 290 -17.21 3.69 -28.49
CA VAL A 290 -17.61 5.09 -28.50
C VAL A 290 -18.94 5.25 -29.23
N GLU A 291 -19.20 4.39 -30.21
CA GLU A 291 -20.49 4.19 -30.89
C GLU A 291 -21.67 3.99 -29.92
N SER A 292 -21.48 3.30 -28.78
CA SER A 292 -22.53 3.03 -27.80
C SER A 292 -22.78 4.18 -26.81
N VAL A 293 -21.91 5.20 -26.81
CA VAL A 293 -22.09 6.45 -26.03
C VAL A 293 -22.30 7.64 -26.97
N ALA A 294 -22.47 7.41 -28.27
CA ALA A 294 -22.69 8.45 -29.27
C ALA A 294 -24.20 8.62 -29.56
N SER A 295 -24.54 9.76 -30.16
CA SER A 295 -25.83 9.94 -30.81
C SER A 295 -25.83 9.13 -32.12
N VAL A 296 -26.71 8.12 -32.23
CA VAL A 296 -26.67 7.14 -33.33
C VAL A 296 -27.79 7.32 -34.35
N GLU A 297 -28.95 7.80 -33.93
CA GLU A 297 -30.11 8.03 -34.80
C GLU A 297 -30.92 9.20 -34.25
N VAL A 298 -31.52 9.98 -35.14
CA VAL A 298 -32.40 11.09 -34.81
C VAL A 298 -33.69 10.96 -35.59
N MET A 299 -34.79 11.32 -34.94
CA MET A 299 -36.14 11.28 -35.49
C MET A 299 -36.82 12.62 -35.21
N VAL A 300 -37.59 13.10 -36.19
CA VAL A 300 -38.33 14.36 -36.10
C VAL A 300 -39.79 14.08 -36.41
N ARG A 301 -40.70 14.59 -35.58
CA ARG A 301 -42.15 14.49 -35.79
C ARG A 301 -42.87 15.78 -35.48
N THR A 302 -44.00 16.00 -36.14
CA THR A 302 -44.85 17.17 -35.90
C THR A 302 -45.70 16.93 -34.65
N VAL A 303 -45.77 17.93 -33.77
CA VAL A 303 -46.57 17.90 -32.54
C VAL A 303 -47.36 19.20 -32.42
N GLN A 304 -48.35 19.24 -31.52
CA GLN A 304 -49.10 20.47 -31.31
C GLN A 304 -48.17 21.58 -30.77
N GLY A 305 -48.03 22.67 -31.53
CA GLY A 305 -47.17 23.80 -31.19
C GLY A 305 -45.78 23.80 -31.84
N GLY A 306 -45.46 22.85 -32.73
CA GLY A 306 -44.22 22.82 -33.49
C GLY A 306 -43.81 21.41 -33.89
N HIS A 307 -42.54 21.07 -33.70
CA HIS A 307 -42.01 19.74 -33.90
C HIS A 307 -41.19 19.29 -32.69
N GLU A 308 -41.13 17.97 -32.53
CA GLU A 308 -40.34 17.29 -31.53
C GLU A 308 -39.18 16.58 -32.22
N VAL A 309 -38.01 16.58 -31.58
CA VAL A 309 -36.82 15.84 -32.02
C VAL A 309 -36.47 14.84 -30.96
N ILE A 310 -36.32 13.56 -31.32
CA ILE A 310 -35.93 12.47 -30.42
C ILE A 310 -34.65 11.84 -30.96
N VAL A 311 -33.65 11.73 -30.10
CA VAL A 311 -32.31 11.25 -30.45
C VAL A 311 -31.97 10.04 -29.60
N ALA A 312 -31.55 8.95 -30.25
CA ALA A 312 -30.99 7.78 -29.59
C ALA A 312 -29.53 8.06 -29.18
N ASN A 313 -29.25 8.07 -27.88
CA ASN A 313 -27.94 8.39 -27.31
C ASN A 313 -27.26 7.17 -26.66
N GLY A 314 -27.57 5.97 -27.15
CA GLY A 314 -26.94 4.74 -26.66
C GLY A 314 -27.17 4.52 -25.17
N VAL A 315 -26.08 4.37 -24.40
CA VAL A 315 -26.12 4.16 -22.93
C VAL A 315 -26.62 5.38 -22.13
N GLU A 316 -26.73 6.55 -22.76
CA GLU A 316 -27.28 7.77 -22.14
C GLU A 316 -28.80 7.92 -22.34
N GLY A 317 -29.47 6.93 -22.94
CA GLY A 317 -30.91 6.95 -23.15
C GLY A 317 -31.32 7.80 -24.35
N LEU A 318 -32.22 8.77 -24.14
CA LEU A 318 -32.73 9.66 -25.19
C LEU A 318 -32.36 11.12 -24.93
N ALA A 319 -32.12 11.90 -25.99
CA ALA A 319 -32.25 13.37 -25.93
C ALA A 319 -33.48 13.80 -26.70
N VAL A 320 -34.32 14.63 -26.07
CA VAL A 320 -35.60 15.06 -26.61
C VAL A 320 -35.70 16.57 -26.60
N ARG A 321 -36.00 17.15 -27.76
CA ARG A 321 -36.41 18.54 -27.92
C ARG A 321 -37.93 18.61 -27.95
N GLY A 322 -38.54 19.23 -26.94
CA GLY A 322 -39.99 19.45 -26.92
C GLY A 322 -40.45 20.47 -27.96
N ALA A 323 -41.78 20.61 -28.10
CA ALA A 323 -42.39 21.65 -28.94
C ALA A 323 -42.02 23.08 -28.50
N ASP A 324 -41.69 23.26 -27.22
CA ASP A 324 -41.19 24.50 -26.61
C ASP A 324 -39.75 24.84 -27.04
N GLY A 325 -39.09 23.95 -27.78
CA GLY A 325 -37.69 24.07 -28.18
C GLY A 325 -36.69 23.70 -27.10
N ALA A 326 -37.14 23.30 -25.91
CA ALA A 326 -36.25 22.92 -24.82
C ALA A 326 -35.75 21.49 -24.98
N TRP A 327 -34.44 21.30 -24.84
CA TRP A 327 -33.80 19.99 -24.86
C TRP A 327 -33.72 19.37 -23.46
N ARG A 328 -33.99 18.06 -23.37
CA ARG A 328 -33.91 17.28 -22.13
C ARG A 328 -33.27 15.94 -22.40
N ARG A 329 -32.48 15.45 -21.44
CA ARG A 329 -32.00 14.06 -21.42
C ARG A 329 -33.02 13.22 -20.67
N VAL A 330 -33.55 12.20 -21.32
CA VAL A 330 -34.70 11.43 -20.86
C VAL A 330 -34.28 9.98 -20.62
N PRO A 331 -34.56 9.40 -19.43
CA PRO A 331 -34.29 8.00 -19.17
C PRO A 331 -35.24 7.09 -19.96
N VAL A 332 -34.77 5.90 -20.30
CA VAL A 332 -35.57 4.86 -20.93
C VAL A 332 -35.84 3.76 -19.91
N VAL A 333 -37.11 3.52 -19.62
CA VAL A 333 -37.57 2.50 -18.67
C VAL A 333 -38.42 1.50 -19.42
N VAL A 334 -37.89 0.30 -19.62
CA VAL A 334 -38.59 -0.84 -20.23
C VAL A 334 -38.73 -1.98 -19.21
N PRO A 335 -39.62 -2.98 -19.44
CA PRO A 335 -39.75 -4.10 -18.51
C PRO A 335 -38.41 -4.80 -18.23
N GLY A 336 -37.97 -4.74 -16.97
CA GLY A 336 -36.73 -5.39 -16.50
C GLY A 336 -35.42 -4.65 -16.82
N LEU A 337 -35.47 -3.46 -17.42
CA LEU A 337 -34.28 -2.68 -17.76
C LEU A 337 -34.53 -1.17 -17.71
N GLU A 338 -33.59 -0.45 -17.10
CA GLU A 338 -33.63 1.01 -17.00
C GLU A 338 -32.28 1.61 -17.43
N ILE A 339 -32.33 2.50 -18.43
CA ILE A 339 -31.17 3.25 -18.95
C ILE A 339 -31.36 4.72 -18.56
N ARG A 340 -30.44 5.28 -17.77
CA ARG A 340 -30.52 6.66 -17.30
C ARG A 340 -29.32 7.48 -17.78
N PRO A 341 -29.54 8.70 -18.31
CA PRO A 341 -28.45 9.62 -18.60
C PRO A 341 -27.63 9.92 -17.34
N MET A 342 -26.31 9.92 -17.46
CA MET A 342 -25.43 10.20 -16.33
C MET A 342 -25.39 11.70 -16.03
N PRO A 343 -25.20 12.07 -14.75
CA PRO A 343 -24.99 13.46 -14.41
C PRO A 343 -23.67 13.96 -14.99
N LEU A 344 -23.64 15.24 -15.38
CA LEU A 344 -22.45 15.87 -15.95
C LEU A 344 -21.43 16.31 -14.88
N THR A 345 -21.86 16.32 -13.61
CA THR A 345 -21.04 16.64 -12.44
C THR A 345 -21.44 15.75 -11.26
N GLY A 346 -20.53 15.57 -10.31
CA GLY A 346 -20.79 14.84 -9.08
C GLY A 346 -19.52 14.68 -8.26
N PHE A 347 -19.49 15.29 -7.08
CA PHE A 347 -18.29 15.32 -6.23
C PHE A 347 -17.71 13.92 -5.99
N GLY A 348 -16.45 13.73 -6.35
CA GLY A 348 -15.72 12.47 -6.13
C GLY A 348 -16.12 11.30 -7.04
N ARG A 349 -17.01 11.51 -8.02
CA ARG A 349 -17.35 10.48 -9.02
C ARG A 349 -16.29 10.39 -10.12
N ALA A 350 -16.16 9.21 -10.72
CA ALA A 350 -15.33 8.97 -11.91
C ALA A 350 -13.82 9.27 -11.77
N ILE A 351 -13.30 9.28 -10.52
CA ILE A 351 -11.88 9.54 -10.20
C ILE A 351 -11.21 8.40 -9.42
N GLY A 352 -11.74 7.17 -9.48
CA GLY A 352 -11.23 6.04 -8.68
C GLY A 352 -9.76 5.67 -8.99
N VAL A 353 -9.38 5.77 -10.26
CA VAL A 353 -8.00 5.56 -10.72
C VAL A 353 -7.08 6.62 -10.15
N GLU A 354 -7.51 7.88 -10.15
CA GLU A 354 -6.71 9.00 -9.64
C GLU A 354 -6.61 9.01 -8.12
N VAL A 355 -7.64 8.58 -7.39
CA VAL A 355 -7.54 8.40 -5.93
C VAL A 355 -6.51 7.31 -5.60
N SER A 356 -6.46 6.25 -6.39
CA SER A 356 -5.41 5.23 -6.27
C SER A 356 -4.03 5.82 -6.59
N THR A 357 -3.95 6.70 -7.60
CA THR A 357 -2.76 7.53 -7.96
C THR A 357 -2.22 8.33 -6.79
N ALA A 358 -3.12 9.01 -6.10
CA ALA A 358 -2.80 9.79 -4.93
C ALA A 358 -2.16 8.95 -3.82
N GLY A 359 -2.70 7.75 -3.58
CA GLY A 359 -2.19 6.81 -2.59
C GLY A 359 -0.74 6.42 -2.88
N LEU A 360 -0.43 6.06 -4.14
CA LEU A 360 0.94 5.72 -4.53
C LEU A 360 1.89 6.91 -4.41
N ILE A 361 1.47 8.09 -4.87
CA ILE A 361 2.24 9.33 -4.76
C ILE A 361 2.57 9.60 -3.28
N ALA A 362 1.59 9.45 -2.38
CA ALA A 362 1.79 9.64 -0.96
C ALA A 362 2.84 8.68 -0.40
N VAL A 363 2.81 7.40 -0.75
CA VAL A 363 3.80 6.48 -0.19
C VAL A 363 5.17 6.61 -0.85
N LEU A 364 5.26 6.92 -2.14
CA LEU A 364 6.55 7.27 -2.76
C LEU A 364 7.17 8.47 -2.05
N ALA A 365 6.37 9.51 -1.78
CA ALA A 365 6.80 10.65 -0.98
C ALA A 365 7.26 10.22 0.42
N LEU A 366 6.53 9.33 1.09
CA LEU A 366 6.93 8.79 2.39
C LEU A 366 8.29 8.07 2.34
N VAL A 367 8.52 7.25 1.32
CA VAL A 367 9.80 6.54 1.12
C VAL A 367 10.93 7.55 0.93
N ILE A 368 10.74 8.58 0.10
CA ILE A 368 11.72 9.65 -0.12
C ILE A 368 12.02 10.39 1.20
N GLY A 369 11.00 10.88 1.90
CA GLY A 369 11.16 11.62 3.15
C GLY A 369 11.86 10.82 4.24
N MET A 370 11.50 9.54 4.39
CA MET A 370 12.13 8.63 5.34
C MET A 370 13.58 8.28 4.96
N SER A 371 13.89 8.16 3.67
CA SER A 371 15.25 7.91 3.17
C SER A 371 16.17 9.09 3.45
N VAL A 372 15.67 10.32 3.23
CA VAL A 372 16.39 11.56 3.57
C VAL A 372 16.62 11.65 5.08
N ALA A 373 15.62 11.33 5.90
CA ALA A 373 15.74 11.35 7.36
C ALA A 373 16.75 10.31 7.88
N ALA A 374 16.69 9.08 7.37
CA ALA A 374 17.57 7.98 7.75
C ALA A 374 19.01 8.22 7.29
N GLY A 375 19.22 8.74 6.07
CA GLY A 375 20.55 9.10 5.59
C GLY A 375 21.21 10.18 6.43
N ARG A 376 20.44 11.20 6.81
CA ARG A 376 20.93 12.29 7.66
C ARG A 376 21.20 11.83 9.10
N ALA A 377 20.45 10.87 9.62
CA ALA A 377 20.72 10.25 10.91
C ALA A 377 21.93 9.28 10.85
N GLY A 378 22.05 8.51 9.77
CA GLY A 378 23.10 7.50 9.57
C GLY A 378 24.48 8.09 9.29
N ALA A 379 24.56 9.20 8.54
CA ALA A 379 25.81 9.94 8.34
C ALA A 379 26.44 10.43 9.65
N ARG A 380 25.67 10.53 10.75
CA ARG A 380 26.19 10.85 12.09
C ARG A 380 26.85 9.68 12.80
N LEU A 381 26.46 8.46 12.46
CA LEU A 381 26.92 7.23 13.12
C LEU A 381 28.16 6.63 12.44
N GLY A 382 28.83 7.37 11.54
CA GLY A 382 29.99 6.89 10.78
C GLY A 382 29.69 5.77 9.77
N ARG A 383 28.41 5.40 9.60
CA ARG A 383 27.97 4.43 8.60
C ARG A 383 27.79 5.17 7.28
N GLY A 384 28.64 4.90 6.29
CA GLY A 384 28.58 5.51 4.94
C GLY A 384 27.21 5.34 4.28
N PHE A 385 26.96 6.01 3.15
CA PHE A 385 25.66 6.11 2.44
C PHE A 385 24.92 4.80 2.10
N ALA A 386 25.51 3.63 2.37
CA ALA A 386 24.95 2.30 2.15
C ALA A 386 23.51 2.06 2.68
N PRO A 387 23.08 2.50 3.88
CA PRO A 387 21.72 2.25 4.37
C PRO A 387 20.66 3.11 3.66
N VAL A 388 21.06 4.09 2.83
CA VAL A 388 20.18 4.91 1.98
C VAL A 388 20.14 4.37 0.55
N VAL A 389 21.30 4.01 0.01
CA VAL A 389 21.44 3.62 -1.39
C VAL A 389 20.99 2.18 -1.63
N VAL A 390 21.27 1.26 -0.71
CA VAL A 390 20.93 -0.17 -0.90
C VAL A 390 19.41 -0.41 -0.97
N PRO A 391 18.56 0.17 -0.10
CA PRO A 391 17.11 0.00 -0.22
C PRO A 391 16.55 0.61 -1.51
N LEU A 392 17.06 1.78 -1.92
CA LEU A 392 16.65 2.48 -3.15
C LEU A 392 17.04 1.70 -4.42
N VAL A 393 18.25 1.15 -4.46
CA VAL A 393 18.73 0.31 -5.57
C VAL A 393 17.98 -1.03 -5.63
N LEU A 394 17.70 -1.66 -4.49
CA LEU A 394 16.87 -2.87 -4.44
C LEU A 394 15.42 -2.59 -4.86
N LEU A 395 14.87 -1.42 -4.52
CA LEU A 395 13.56 -0.98 -5.00
C LEU A 395 13.53 -0.85 -6.52
N SER A 396 14.53 -0.18 -7.09
CA SER A 396 14.66 0.04 -8.53
C SER A 396 14.91 -1.26 -9.31
N LEU A 397 15.71 -2.18 -8.76
CA LEU A 397 15.96 -3.50 -9.36
C LEU A 397 14.74 -4.43 -9.27
N ALA A 398 13.95 -4.35 -8.20
CA ALA A 398 12.68 -5.08 -8.11
C ALA A 398 11.62 -4.47 -9.03
N ALA A 399 11.61 -3.16 -9.23
CA ALA A 399 10.66 -2.47 -10.09
C ALA A 399 10.81 -2.85 -11.57
N LEU A 400 12.02 -3.12 -12.08
CA LEU A 400 12.27 -3.43 -13.49
C LEU A 400 11.52 -4.66 -14.06
N PRO A 401 11.65 -5.88 -13.49
CA PRO A 401 10.91 -7.04 -13.98
C PRO A 401 9.40 -6.90 -13.77
N ILE A 402 9.00 -6.16 -12.73
CA ILE A 402 7.60 -5.93 -12.40
C ILE A 402 6.99 -4.91 -13.38
N LEU A 403 7.69 -3.83 -13.72
CA LEU A 403 7.30 -2.85 -14.75
C LEU A 403 7.26 -3.50 -16.15
N GLY A 404 8.18 -4.44 -16.42
CA GLY A 404 8.16 -5.26 -17.63
C GLY A 404 6.95 -6.19 -17.71
N ALA A 405 6.60 -6.87 -16.61
CA ALA A 405 5.37 -7.67 -16.52
C ALA A 405 4.11 -6.79 -16.69
N VAL A 406 4.10 -5.58 -16.12
CA VAL A 406 2.99 -4.62 -16.27
C VAL A 406 2.86 -4.13 -17.69
N ALA A 407 3.96 -3.74 -18.33
CA ALA A 407 3.95 -3.30 -19.72
C ALA A 407 3.44 -4.44 -20.63
N PHE A 408 3.83 -5.68 -20.35
CA PHE A 408 3.32 -6.87 -21.04
C PHE A 408 1.82 -7.09 -20.79
N PHE A 409 1.33 -7.08 -19.55
CA PHE A 409 -0.10 -7.29 -19.28
C PHE A 409 -0.97 -6.11 -19.69
N ALA A 410 -0.50 -4.87 -19.58
CA ALA A 410 -1.19 -3.67 -20.07
C ALA A 410 -1.30 -3.67 -21.60
N SER A 411 -0.25 -4.11 -22.31
CA SER A 411 -0.27 -4.22 -23.77
C SER A 411 -1.08 -5.40 -24.29
N THR A 412 -1.19 -6.49 -23.51
CA THR A 412 -1.90 -7.71 -23.94
C THR A 412 -3.37 -7.72 -23.53
N ALA A 413 -3.75 -7.11 -22.39
CA ALA A 413 -5.08 -7.23 -21.80
C ALA A 413 -6.02 -6.02 -21.98
N ARG A 414 -5.60 -4.93 -22.66
CA ARG A 414 -6.41 -3.70 -22.87
C ARG A 414 -7.22 -3.29 -21.62
N MET A 415 -6.59 -3.31 -20.45
CA MET A 415 -7.10 -2.76 -19.18
C MET A 415 -6.01 -1.97 -18.45
N SER A 416 -6.46 -0.93 -17.74
CA SER A 416 -5.68 0.14 -17.11
C SER A 416 -5.15 -0.15 -15.70
N THR A 417 -5.25 -1.39 -15.19
CA THR A 417 -5.06 -1.68 -13.75
C THR A 417 -3.77 -2.41 -13.36
N GLY A 418 -2.98 -2.92 -14.31
CA GLY A 418 -1.70 -3.58 -14.00
C GLY A 418 -0.65 -2.67 -13.35
N LEU A 419 -0.65 -1.38 -13.67
CA LEU A 419 0.32 -0.40 -13.15
C LEU A 419 0.13 -0.12 -11.64
N TRP A 420 -1.11 -0.13 -11.16
CA TRP A 420 -1.49 0.22 -9.78
C TRP A 420 -1.01 -0.81 -8.76
N LEU A 421 -1.29 -2.07 -9.07
CA LEU A 421 -1.03 -3.23 -8.24
C LEU A 421 0.46 -3.47 -7.97
N VAL A 422 1.29 -3.07 -8.93
CA VAL A 422 2.75 -3.18 -8.88
C VAL A 422 3.39 -2.13 -8.02
N VAL A 423 2.85 -0.93 -8.02
CA VAL A 423 3.35 0.12 -7.16
C VAL A 423 2.89 -0.16 -5.73
N ASP A 424 1.66 -0.69 -5.50
CA ASP A 424 1.22 -1.19 -4.19
C ASP A 424 2.17 -2.25 -3.61
N VAL A 425 2.60 -3.20 -4.44
CA VAL A 425 3.60 -4.22 -4.08
C VAL A 425 4.96 -3.60 -3.71
N CYS A 426 5.45 -2.66 -4.51
CA CYS A 426 6.72 -1.97 -4.27
C CYS A 426 6.65 -1.09 -3.01
N LEU A 427 5.49 -0.50 -2.74
CA LEU A 427 5.15 0.23 -1.53
C LEU A 427 5.18 -0.68 -0.28
N PHE A 428 4.56 -1.86 -0.34
CA PHE A 428 4.56 -2.82 0.77
C PHE A 428 5.97 -3.36 1.04
N GLY A 429 6.78 -3.59 0.00
CA GLY A 429 8.21 -3.87 0.14
C GLY A 429 8.98 -2.73 0.81
N SER A 430 8.59 -1.47 0.55
CA SER A 430 9.15 -0.28 1.20
C SER A 430 8.76 -0.18 2.69
N LEU A 431 7.56 -0.64 3.06
CA LEU A 431 7.10 -0.76 4.45
C LEU A 431 7.90 -1.81 5.25
N ALA A 432 8.45 -2.82 4.59
CA ALA A 432 9.40 -3.77 5.21
C ALA A 432 10.77 -3.12 5.45
N GLY A 433 11.23 -2.25 4.56
CA GLY A 433 12.41 -1.38 4.78
C GLY A 433 12.24 -0.41 5.96
N PHE A 434 11.00 0.00 6.24
CA PHE A 434 10.61 0.87 7.35
C PHE A 434 10.71 0.21 8.74
N ALA A 435 10.61 -1.12 8.84
CA ALA A 435 10.88 -1.84 10.09
C ALA A 435 12.35 -1.74 10.52
N LEU A 436 13.28 -1.50 9.58
CA LEU A 436 14.70 -1.30 9.87
C LEU A 436 15.05 0.15 10.26
N THR A 437 14.36 1.16 9.71
CA THR A 437 14.69 2.58 9.96
C THR A 437 13.96 3.20 11.16
N ARG A 438 12.84 2.62 11.61
CA ARG A 438 12.06 3.09 12.78
C ARG A 438 12.87 3.18 14.09
N ARG A 439 14.00 2.47 14.20
CA ARG A 439 14.86 2.52 15.40
C ARG A 439 15.75 3.76 15.49
N LEU A 440 15.84 4.58 14.43
CA LEU A 440 16.77 5.71 14.36
C LEU A 440 16.09 7.09 14.56
N LEU A 441 14.75 7.17 14.60
CA LEU A 441 14.01 8.43 14.61
C LEU A 441 12.91 8.46 15.70
N PRO A 442 12.66 9.60 16.37
CA PRO A 442 11.56 9.75 17.32
C PRO A 442 10.18 9.63 16.65
N ARG A 443 9.21 9.00 17.34
CA ARG A 443 7.84 8.80 16.82
C ARG A 443 7.15 10.08 16.34
N SER A 444 7.34 11.19 17.05
CA SER A 444 6.75 12.49 16.70
C SER A 444 7.25 13.04 15.37
N ARG A 445 8.52 12.81 15.02
CA ARG A 445 9.10 13.30 13.76
C ARG A 445 8.71 12.43 12.58
N VAL A 446 8.58 11.12 12.81
CA VAL A 446 8.03 10.19 11.81
C VAL A 446 6.59 10.59 11.45
N ALA A 447 5.78 10.99 12.43
CA ALA A 447 4.41 11.46 12.18
C ALA A 447 4.38 12.72 11.28
N VAL A 448 5.33 13.64 11.44
CA VAL A 448 5.44 14.84 10.57
C VAL A 448 5.77 14.47 9.12
N VAL A 449 6.70 13.52 8.91
CA VAL A 449 7.04 13.06 7.55
C VAL A 449 5.87 12.32 6.90
N ILE A 450 5.13 11.50 7.67
CA ILE A 450 3.89 10.86 7.22
C ILE A 450 2.84 11.91 6.84
N GLY A 451 2.63 12.92 7.68
CA GLY A 451 1.69 14.01 7.38
C GLY A 451 2.04 14.73 6.09
N ALA A 452 3.32 15.08 5.88
CA ALA A 452 3.79 15.71 4.66
C ALA A 452 3.56 14.81 3.42
N ALA A 453 3.81 13.51 3.55
CA ALA A 453 3.60 12.54 2.48
C ALA A 453 2.12 12.38 2.10
N VAL A 454 1.22 12.30 3.10
CA VAL A 454 -0.24 12.25 2.87
C VAL A 454 -0.73 13.55 2.20
N LEU A 455 -0.23 14.71 2.64
CA LEU A 455 -0.55 15.99 2.02
C LEU A 455 -0.15 16.03 0.54
N THR A 456 0.99 15.44 0.16
CA THR A 456 1.40 15.31 -1.25
C THR A 456 0.40 14.50 -2.08
N GLY A 457 -0.09 13.38 -1.56
CA GLY A 457 -1.16 12.61 -2.21
C GLY A 457 -2.45 13.41 -2.34
N LEU A 458 -2.92 14.03 -1.26
CA LEU A 458 -4.13 14.85 -1.26
C LEU A 458 -4.04 16.04 -2.23
N ALA A 459 -2.87 16.68 -2.32
CA ALA A 459 -2.62 17.78 -3.25
C ALA A 459 -2.78 17.35 -4.72
N SER A 460 -2.43 16.10 -5.05
CA SER A 460 -2.63 15.57 -6.41
C SER A 460 -4.10 15.38 -6.79
N VAL A 461 -4.98 15.11 -5.81
CA VAL A 461 -6.42 14.84 -6.05
C VAL A 461 -7.29 16.08 -5.95
N GLY A 462 -6.85 17.12 -5.25
CA GLY A 462 -7.62 18.36 -5.07
C GLY A 462 -8.19 18.94 -6.37
N PRO A 463 -7.37 19.19 -7.42
CA PRO A 463 -7.85 19.67 -8.71
C PRO A 463 -8.84 18.72 -9.41
N LEU A 464 -8.67 17.41 -9.24
CA LEU A 464 -9.55 16.40 -9.80
C LEU A 464 -10.92 16.38 -9.11
N LEU A 465 -10.96 16.58 -7.79
CA LEU A 465 -12.21 16.81 -7.06
C LEU A 465 -12.92 18.05 -7.59
N GLY A 466 -12.18 19.12 -7.90
CA GLY A 466 -12.71 20.29 -8.60
C GLY A 466 -13.28 19.93 -9.98
N TRP A 467 -12.54 19.15 -10.78
CA TRP A 467 -13.01 18.69 -12.08
C TRP A 467 -14.31 17.88 -11.99
N THR A 468 -14.51 17.09 -10.93
CA THR A 468 -15.77 16.35 -10.75
C THR A 468 -16.99 17.26 -10.61
N VAL A 469 -16.80 18.51 -10.18
CA VAL A 469 -17.86 19.53 -10.09
C VAL A 469 -17.79 20.59 -11.21
N GLY A 470 -16.89 20.41 -12.18
CA GLY A 470 -16.78 21.26 -13.38
C GLY A 470 -15.65 22.29 -13.37
N HIS A 471 -14.72 22.24 -12.41
CA HIS A 471 -13.63 23.22 -12.27
C HIS A 471 -12.26 22.57 -11.96
N PRO A 472 -11.36 22.41 -12.94
CA PRO A 472 -11.49 22.83 -14.35
C PRO A 472 -12.52 21.99 -15.12
N GLN A 473 -12.96 22.48 -16.27
CA GLN A 473 -14.00 21.78 -17.05
C GLN A 473 -13.47 20.49 -17.68
N GLU A 474 -12.24 20.54 -18.20
CA GLU A 474 -11.51 19.43 -18.84
C GLU A 474 -10.70 18.63 -17.82
N HIS A 475 -10.47 17.34 -18.12
CA HIS A 475 -9.77 16.41 -17.23
C HIS A 475 -8.24 16.61 -17.25
N ASP A 476 -7.63 16.71 -18.43
CA ASP A 476 -6.17 16.78 -18.56
C ASP A 476 -5.56 17.96 -17.76
N PRO A 477 -6.12 19.19 -17.82
CA PRO A 477 -5.62 20.29 -16.99
C PRO A 477 -5.75 20.05 -15.48
N ALA A 478 -6.75 19.27 -15.05
CA ALA A 478 -6.90 18.89 -13.64
C ALA A 478 -5.77 17.97 -13.19
N VAL A 479 -5.41 16.98 -14.03
CA VAL A 479 -4.30 16.06 -13.77
C VAL A 479 -2.98 16.82 -13.70
N GLU A 480 -2.70 17.68 -14.68
CA GLU A 480 -1.48 18.49 -14.73
C GLU A 480 -1.34 19.37 -13.49
N LEU A 481 -2.40 20.07 -13.10
CA LEU A 481 -2.41 20.90 -11.90
C LEU A 481 -2.16 20.08 -10.64
N GLY A 482 -2.77 18.88 -10.55
CA GLY A 482 -2.57 17.95 -9.44
C GLY A 482 -1.11 17.50 -9.32
N LEU A 483 -0.48 17.14 -10.45
CA LEU A 483 0.93 16.74 -10.49
C LEU A 483 1.87 17.88 -10.10
N ILE A 484 1.61 19.10 -10.56
CA ILE A 484 2.38 20.29 -10.18
C ILE A 484 2.30 20.52 -8.67
N LEU A 485 1.10 20.48 -8.09
CA LEU A 485 0.91 20.65 -6.65
C LEU A 485 1.61 19.55 -5.84
N ALA A 486 1.51 18.29 -6.28
CA ALA A 486 2.22 17.17 -5.67
C ALA A 486 3.75 17.36 -5.72
N ALA A 487 4.29 17.81 -6.86
CA ALA A 487 5.72 18.11 -6.98
C ALA A 487 6.15 19.22 -6.03
N CYS A 488 5.35 20.27 -5.85
CA CYS A 488 5.60 21.31 -4.85
C CYS A 488 5.60 20.75 -3.42
N CYS A 489 4.63 19.92 -3.05
CA CYS A 489 4.56 19.27 -1.75
C CYS A 489 5.74 18.31 -1.50
N LEU A 490 6.28 17.67 -2.54
CA LEU A 490 7.44 16.80 -2.45
C LEU A 490 8.68 17.54 -1.94
N VAL A 491 8.86 18.82 -2.28
CA VAL A 491 9.90 19.67 -1.69
C VAL A 491 9.73 19.75 -0.17
N GLY A 492 8.51 19.96 0.30
CA GLY A 492 8.17 19.94 1.73
C GLY A 492 8.47 18.59 2.39
N VAL A 493 8.26 17.48 1.69
CA VAL A 493 8.59 16.13 2.17
C VAL A 493 10.11 15.94 2.32
N VAL A 494 10.91 16.42 1.38
CA VAL A 494 12.37 16.39 1.49
C VAL A 494 12.84 17.26 2.66
N VAL A 495 12.29 18.47 2.81
CA VAL A 495 12.63 19.40 3.91
C VAL A 495 12.24 18.82 5.27
N THR A 496 11.05 18.23 5.40
CA THR A 496 10.58 17.60 6.63
C THR A 496 11.35 16.32 6.94
N GLY A 497 11.73 15.51 5.94
CA GLY A 497 12.65 14.38 6.11
C GLY A 497 14.02 14.83 6.62
N TRP A 498 14.59 15.86 6.02
CA TRP A 498 15.85 16.45 6.46
C TRP A 498 15.75 17.00 7.89
N TRP A 499 14.65 17.69 8.22
CA TRP A 499 14.37 18.18 9.57
C TRP A 499 14.18 17.06 10.58
N ALA A 500 13.45 16.00 10.21
CA ALA A 500 13.19 14.86 11.08
C ALA A 500 14.50 14.19 11.50
N GLY A 501 15.45 14.16 10.56
CA GLY A 501 16.81 13.72 10.79
C GLY A 501 17.70 14.72 11.55
N ARG A 502 17.31 15.96 11.95
CA ARG A 502 18.12 16.93 12.75
C ARG A 502 18.34 16.47 14.20
N ASP A 503 19.21 17.11 14.98
CA ASP A 503 19.41 16.80 16.40
C ASP A 503 18.31 17.47 17.27
N PRO A 504 17.61 16.79 18.21
CA PRO A 504 16.63 17.43 19.10
C PRO A 504 17.20 18.46 20.09
N GLY A 505 18.49 18.46 20.37
CA GLY A 505 19.07 19.28 21.45
C GLY A 505 19.59 20.67 21.08
N GLY A 506 19.63 21.04 19.81
CA GLY A 506 20.49 22.14 19.33
C GLY A 506 19.99 23.58 19.48
N SER A 507 18.81 23.87 20.07
CA SER A 507 18.23 25.22 19.94
C SER A 507 17.53 25.80 21.16
N ARG A 508 17.81 25.37 22.40
CA ARG A 508 17.14 25.93 23.60
C ARG A 508 17.99 26.22 24.85
N VAL A 509 19.32 26.22 24.79
CA VAL A 509 20.15 26.52 25.99
C VAL A 509 21.02 27.78 25.85
N ARG A 510 20.87 28.56 24.77
CA ARG A 510 21.59 29.83 24.63
C ARG A 510 20.76 31.03 25.09
N GLU A 511 20.30 31.04 26.34
CA GLU A 511 19.76 32.27 26.94
C GLU A 511 19.61 32.30 28.49
N ARG A 512 20.12 31.32 29.26
CA ARG A 512 19.90 31.31 30.73
C ARG A 512 21.09 31.04 31.66
N HIS A 513 22.33 31.16 31.18
CA HIS A 513 23.50 31.17 32.08
C HIS A 513 24.39 32.39 31.86
N GLY A 514 23.77 33.56 31.77
CA GLY A 514 24.43 34.86 31.93
C GLY A 514 24.15 35.43 33.31
N ALA A 515 24.50 34.71 34.38
CA ALA A 515 24.66 35.26 35.72
C ALA A 515 25.12 34.14 36.66
N LEU A 516 26.17 34.44 37.41
CA LEU A 516 26.74 33.71 38.54
C LEU A 516 27.94 32.80 38.22
N ILE A 517 29.05 33.27 38.80
CA ILE A 517 30.31 32.61 39.13
C ILE A 517 31.40 32.74 38.06
N GLY A 518 32.31 33.68 38.33
CA GLY A 518 33.57 33.83 37.63
C GLY A 518 34.67 32.91 38.16
N GLU A 519 35.79 33.00 37.44
CA GLU A 519 37.16 32.67 37.85
C GLU A 519 37.46 31.22 38.30
N HIS A 520 37.87 30.39 37.33
CA HIS A 520 39.28 30.01 37.14
C HIS A 520 39.43 29.05 35.95
N ALA A 521 40.52 29.25 35.20
CA ALA A 521 41.27 28.33 34.32
C ALA A 521 40.50 27.14 33.69
N GLY A 522 40.47 26.97 32.37
CA GLY A 522 41.59 27.05 31.44
C GLY A 522 41.60 25.74 30.65
N ASP A 523 41.43 25.86 29.34
CA ASP A 523 41.75 24.87 28.31
C ASP A 523 41.23 23.42 28.50
N ASP A 524 40.06 23.11 27.92
CA ASP A 524 39.83 21.82 27.25
C ASP A 524 38.57 21.87 26.37
N ALA A 525 38.68 22.66 25.31
CA ALA A 525 37.68 22.72 24.24
C ALA A 525 37.99 21.73 23.12
N ARG A 526 38.22 20.44 23.42
CA ARG A 526 38.34 19.37 22.40
C ARG A 526 37.93 17.97 22.90
N SER A 527 36.64 17.70 23.03
CA SER A 527 36.10 16.37 22.70
C SER A 527 34.56 16.40 22.63
N GLY A 528 34.04 16.32 21.40
CA GLY A 528 32.62 16.17 21.13
C GLY A 528 32.12 14.75 21.41
N GLY A 529 32.20 14.30 22.66
CA GLY A 529 31.67 13.01 23.09
C GLY A 529 30.14 13.04 23.19
N THR A 530 29.46 12.14 22.48
CA THR A 530 28.03 11.84 22.67
C THR A 530 27.71 11.66 24.15
N GLY A 531 26.65 12.28 24.67
CA GLY A 531 26.24 12.23 26.09
C GLY A 531 25.76 10.87 26.60
N MET A 532 26.47 9.79 26.26
CA MET A 532 26.31 8.45 26.78
C MET A 532 27.46 8.18 27.76
N ARG A 533 27.13 7.62 28.92
CA ARG A 533 28.11 7.21 29.93
C ARG A 533 27.71 5.84 30.47
N THR A 534 28.69 4.98 30.69
CA THR A 534 28.50 3.75 31.48
C THR A 534 28.35 4.16 32.94
N LEU A 535 27.39 3.55 33.65
CA LEU A 535 27.13 3.85 35.06
C LEU A 535 27.54 2.68 35.96
N HIS A 536 26.81 1.55 35.87
CA HIS A 536 27.06 0.36 36.68
C HIS A 536 26.92 -0.93 35.87
N VAL A 537 27.39 -2.02 36.48
CA VAL A 537 27.14 -3.39 36.03
C VAL A 537 26.13 -4.08 36.96
N GLY A 538 25.16 -4.80 36.38
CA GLY A 538 24.21 -5.63 37.12
C GLY A 538 24.72 -7.06 37.27
N LEU A 539 24.80 -7.57 38.51
CA LEU A 539 25.29 -8.90 38.86
C LEU A 539 24.18 -9.71 39.53
N ARG A 540 23.84 -10.87 38.95
CA ARG A 540 22.87 -11.79 39.56
C ARG A 540 23.52 -12.54 40.73
N VAL A 541 22.87 -12.66 41.87
CA VAL A 541 23.46 -13.35 43.03
C VAL A 541 22.58 -14.48 43.53
N THR A 542 23.18 -15.61 43.92
CA THR A 542 22.42 -16.76 44.46
C THR A 542 21.91 -16.48 45.87
N ASP A 543 22.74 -15.83 46.70
CA ASP A 543 22.42 -15.51 48.09
C ASP A 543 22.75 -14.04 48.34
N LEU A 544 21.71 -13.22 48.52
CA LEU A 544 21.87 -11.78 48.69
C LEU A 544 22.63 -11.41 49.97
N GLU A 545 22.42 -12.12 51.08
CA GLU A 545 23.05 -11.78 52.36
C GLU A 545 24.54 -12.11 52.33
N ARG A 546 24.90 -13.29 51.81
CA ARG A 546 26.29 -13.71 51.63
C ARG A 546 27.03 -12.78 50.66
N SER A 547 26.38 -12.37 49.57
CA SER A 547 26.95 -11.40 48.64
C SER A 547 27.14 -10.03 49.28
N LEU A 548 26.16 -9.51 50.02
CA LEU A 548 26.32 -8.23 50.72
C LEU A 548 27.46 -8.26 51.74
N ALA A 549 27.59 -9.33 52.52
CA ALA A 549 28.71 -9.49 53.46
C ALA A 549 30.07 -9.45 52.74
N PHE A 550 30.19 -10.13 51.60
CA PHE A 550 31.39 -10.10 50.78
C PHE A 550 31.69 -8.71 50.21
N TYR A 551 30.71 -8.08 49.54
CA TYR A 551 30.93 -6.78 48.90
C TYR A 551 31.21 -5.68 49.93
N THR A 552 30.61 -5.73 51.11
CA THR A 552 30.94 -4.81 52.21
C THR A 552 32.34 -5.06 52.77
N ALA A 553 32.81 -6.31 52.85
CA ALA A 553 34.21 -6.61 53.22
C ALA A 553 35.22 -6.07 52.18
N VAL A 554 34.84 -6.07 50.89
CA VAL A 554 35.63 -5.42 49.82
C VAL A 554 35.60 -3.89 49.92
N GLY A 555 34.66 -3.31 50.69
CA GLY A 555 34.55 -1.88 50.93
C GLY A 555 33.34 -1.20 50.29
N TYR A 556 32.44 -1.96 49.64
CA TYR A 556 31.22 -1.39 49.08
C TYR A 556 30.18 -1.03 50.15
N GLU A 557 29.50 0.09 49.92
CA GLU A 557 28.40 0.58 50.73
C GLU A 557 27.07 0.45 49.97
N ILE A 558 25.99 0.22 50.71
CA ILE A 558 24.65 0.13 50.14
C ILE A 558 24.07 1.54 49.98
N VAL A 559 23.75 1.91 48.75
CA VAL A 559 23.12 3.19 48.40
C VAL A 559 21.60 3.10 48.51
N GLY A 560 21.01 1.97 48.10
CA GLY A 560 19.56 1.80 48.10
C GLY A 560 19.12 0.42 47.61
N ARG A 561 17.82 0.13 47.78
CA ARG A 561 17.19 -1.12 47.34
C ARG A 561 15.92 -0.82 46.55
N VAL A 562 15.66 -1.63 45.53
CA VAL A 562 14.44 -1.58 44.72
C VAL A 562 13.78 -2.95 44.74
N PRO A 563 12.71 -3.14 45.55
CA PRO A 563 11.98 -4.40 45.60
C PRO A 563 11.05 -4.56 44.37
N GLU A 564 10.58 -5.81 44.13
CA GLU A 564 9.49 -6.14 43.19
C GLU A 564 9.73 -5.77 41.71
N THR A 565 10.96 -5.92 41.21
CA THR A 565 11.21 -5.73 39.76
C THR A 565 10.99 -7.02 38.96
N PRO A 566 10.71 -6.94 37.65
CA PRO A 566 10.55 -8.12 36.80
C PRO A 566 11.79 -9.04 36.72
N ILE A 567 12.96 -8.56 37.16
CA ILE A 567 14.23 -9.30 37.10
C ILE A 567 14.76 -9.71 38.48
N GLY A 568 14.05 -9.39 39.56
CA GLY A 568 14.45 -9.68 40.95
C GLY A 568 14.47 -8.45 41.86
N GLN A 569 14.91 -8.63 43.10
CA GLN A 569 15.22 -7.54 44.04
C GLN A 569 16.57 -6.92 43.69
N LEU A 570 16.62 -5.59 43.55
CA LEU A 570 17.84 -4.87 43.20
C LEU A 570 18.46 -4.22 44.45
N THR A 571 19.78 -4.33 44.62
CA THR A 571 20.53 -3.61 45.65
C THR A 571 21.68 -2.85 45.02
N MET A 572 21.69 -1.53 45.21
CA MET A 572 22.63 -0.59 44.59
C MET A 572 23.83 -0.38 45.49
N LEU A 573 25.04 -0.62 44.98
CA LEU A 573 26.30 -0.55 45.71
C LEU A 573 27.28 0.45 45.08
N LYS A 574 28.08 1.11 45.91
CA LYS A 574 29.20 1.95 45.46
C LYS A 574 30.37 1.88 46.44
N LEU A 575 31.58 2.21 46.01
CA LEU A 575 32.68 2.49 46.93
C LEU A 575 32.57 3.93 47.48
N PRO A 576 33.13 4.23 48.67
CA PRO A 576 33.01 5.56 49.28
C PRO A 576 33.50 6.71 48.39
N GLY A 577 34.54 6.47 47.58
CA GLY A 577 35.10 7.45 46.64
C GLY A 577 34.33 7.59 45.32
N ASP A 578 33.38 6.71 45.03
CA ASP A 578 32.59 6.77 43.79
C ASP A 578 31.48 7.83 43.88
N GLU A 579 31.33 8.64 42.83
CA GLU A 579 30.27 9.65 42.73
C GLU A 579 28.87 9.00 42.61
N PHE A 580 28.77 7.83 41.97
CA PHE A 580 27.52 7.14 41.68
C PHE A 580 27.63 5.61 41.90
N VAL A 581 26.49 4.91 41.81
CA VAL A 581 26.40 3.44 41.91
C VAL A 581 27.25 2.78 40.82
N THR A 582 28.12 1.85 41.20
CA THR A 582 29.01 1.11 40.28
C THR A 582 28.65 -0.37 40.14
N VAL A 583 27.98 -0.95 41.14
CA VAL A 583 27.48 -2.34 41.11
C VAL A 583 26.00 -2.39 41.52
N GLU A 584 25.19 -3.12 40.76
CA GLU A 584 23.81 -3.47 41.10
C GLU A 584 23.72 -4.98 41.34
N LEU A 585 23.33 -5.43 42.54
CA LEU A 585 23.05 -6.84 42.81
C LEU A 585 21.60 -7.17 42.50
N VAL A 586 21.36 -8.25 41.77
CA VAL A 586 20.04 -8.73 41.34
C VAL A 586 19.79 -10.10 41.95
N HIS A 587 18.78 -10.22 42.82
CA HIS A 587 18.42 -11.48 43.48
C HIS A 587 16.97 -11.85 43.19
N ASP A 588 16.74 -12.96 42.50
CA ASP A 588 15.42 -13.50 42.17
C ASP A 588 15.10 -14.86 42.82
N GLY A 589 16.01 -15.36 43.67
CA GLY A 589 15.84 -16.61 44.44
C GLY A 589 16.31 -17.87 43.71
N ASP A 590 16.76 -17.74 42.46
CA ASP A 590 17.30 -18.87 41.68
C ASP A 590 18.84 -18.93 41.79
N PRO A 591 19.44 -20.13 41.82
CA PRO A 591 20.90 -20.29 41.76
C PRO A 591 21.48 -19.73 40.46
N VAL A 592 22.63 -19.07 40.58
CA VAL A 592 23.34 -18.47 39.45
C VAL A 592 24.21 -19.50 38.74
N ASP A 593 24.05 -19.63 37.42
CA ASP A 593 25.02 -20.24 36.51
C ASP A 593 25.85 -19.14 35.82
N LEU A 594 27.15 -19.07 36.11
CA LEU A 594 28.04 -18.04 35.58
C LEU A 594 28.31 -18.18 34.07
N GLY A 595 28.23 -19.40 33.52
CA GLY A 595 28.63 -19.69 32.14
C GLY A 595 30.04 -19.18 31.81
N THR A 596 30.25 -18.76 30.55
CA THR A 596 31.54 -18.24 30.04
C THR A 596 31.46 -16.78 29.60
N GLY A 597 30.48 -16.01 30.09
CA GLY A 597 30.15 -14.68 29.59
C GLY A 597 31.10 -13.58 30.08
N VAL A 598 30.98 -13.21 31.36
CA VAL A 598 31.81 -12.16 31.99
C VAL A 598 33.08 -12.77 32.56
N SER A 599 34.24 -12.24 32.15
CA SER A 599 35.55 -12.75 32.58
C SER A 599 35.90 -12.32 34.02
N HIS A 600 35.78 -11.02 34.30
CA HIS A 600 35.98 -10.36 35.59
C HIS A 600 35.55 -8.88 35.48
N PHE A 601 35.51 -8.17 36.60
CA PHE A 601 35.51 -6.69 36.63
C PHE A 601 36.59 -6.20 37.61
N VAL A 602 36.93 -4.92 37.53
CA VAL A 602 38.15 -4.38 38.14
C VAL A 602 37.80 -3.38 39.23
N VAL A 603 38.52 -3.46 40.35
CA VAL A 603 38.43 -2.53 41.49
C VAL A 603 39.82 -1.98 41.78
N ARG A 604 39.93 -0.65 41.85
CA ARG A 604 41.17 0.01 42.25
C ARG A 604 41.37 -0.09 43.76
N VAL A 605 42.60 -0.35 44.18
CA VAL A 605 43.04 -0.28 45.58
C VAL A 605 44.19 0.72 45.74
N GLU A 606 44.27 1.38 46.90
CA GLU A 606 45.39 2.28 47.22
C GLU A 606 46.66 1.51 47.62
N SER A 607 46.48 0.41 48.36
CA SER A 607 47.55 -0.49 48.80
C SER A 607 47.11 -1.95 48.66
N MET A 608 47.80 -2.70 47.80
CA MET A 608 47.53 -4.12 47.55
C MET A 608 47.73 -4.93 48.83
N ASP A 609 48.88 -4.77 49.50
CA ASP A 609 49.21 -5.53 50.71
C ASP A 609 48.20 -5.25 51.82
N GLY A 610 47.90 -3.98 52.10
CA GLY A 610 46.92 -3.62 53.12
C GLY A 610 45.50 -4.09 52.80
N THR A 611 45.12 -4.11 51.52
CA THR A 611 43.81 -4.62 51.09
C THR A 611 43.73 -6.13 51.26
N LEU A 612 44.76 -6.87 50.86
CA LEU A 612 44.79 -8.33 51.01
C LEU A 612 44.79 -8.74 52.48
N ASP A 613 45.52 -8.03 53.34
CA ASP A 613 45.50 -8.27 54.80
C ASP A 613 44.11 -8.03 55.40
N ALA A 614 43.42 -6.96 54.98
CA ALA A 614 42.06 -6.67 55.43
C ALA A 614 41.05 -7.73 54.95
N LEU A 615 41.14 -8.14 53.68
CA LEU A 615 40.29 -9.16 53.09
C LEU A 615 40.50 -10.55 53.72
N ALA A 616 41.75 -10.91 54.03
CA ALA A 616 42.07 -12.14 54.75
C ALA A 616 41.39 -12.19 56.13
N GLY A 617 41.28 -11.04 56.82
CA GLY A 617 40.52 -10.90 58.06
C GLY A 617 39.02 -11.25 57.94
N HIS A 618 38.47 -11.18 56.73
CA HIS A 618 37.10 -11.58 56.39
C HIS A 618 37.02 -12.96 55.71
N GLY A 619 38.13 -13.72 55.68
CA GLY A 619 38.20 -15.03 55.03
C GLY A 619 38.19 -14.97 53.50
N ILE A 620 38.51 -13.82 52.91
CA ILE A 620 38.60 -13.62 51.46
C ILE A 620 40.08 -13.68 51.07
N GLU A 621 40.46 -14.79 50.44
CA GLU A 621 41.82 -15.02 49.96
C GLU A 621 41.92 -14.79 48.45
N PRO A 622 43.07 -14.28 47.95
CA PRO A 622 43.27 -14.16 46.52
C PRO A 622 43.45 -15.53 45.85
N SER A 623 42.98 -15.68 44.61
CA SER A 623 43.08 -16.92 43.85
C SER A 623 44.53 -17.28 43.46
N ALA A 624 45.42 -16.30 43.50
CA ALA A 624 46.86 -16.44 43.29
C ALA A 624 47.59 -15.28 44.00
N PRO A 625 48.89 -15.42 44.31
CA PRO A 625 49.68 -14.31 44.84
C PRO A 625 49.61 -13.07 43.93
N ALA A 626 49.62 -11.87 44.53
CA ALA A 626 49.63 -10.63 43.77
C ALA A 626 50.84 -10.58 42.83
N HIS A 627 50.59 -10.13 41.60
CA HIS A 627 51.61 -9.96 40.57
C HIS A 627 51.96 -8.49 40.41
N GLU A 628 53.26 -8.17 40.38
CA GLU A 628 53.77 -6.84 40.09
C GLU A 628 54.53 -6.88 38.76
N ASN A 629 54.18 -6.00 37.83
CA ASN A 629 54.88 -5.87 36.55
C ASN A 629 56.12 -4.95 36.68
N GLN A 630 56.88 -4.79 35.59
CA GLN A 630 58.11 -3.99 35.59
C GLN A 630 57.87 -2.48 35.86
N ASP A 631 56.65 -2.00 35.61
CA ASP A 631 56.26 -0.61 35.77
C ASP A 631 55.63 -0.32 37.14
N GLY A 632 55.58 -1.32 38.03
CA GLY A 632 55.04 -1.20 39.39
C GLY A 632 53.51 -1.32 39.48
N LEU A 633 52.82 -1.74 38.42
CA LEU A 633 51.40 -2.08 38.44
C LEU A 633 51.23 -3.40 39.20
N LYS A 634 50.43 -3.40 40.27
CA LYS A 634 50.11 -4.62 41.02
C LYS A 634 48.69 -5.09 40.75
N THR A 635 48.53 -6.38 40.50
CA THR A 635 47.24 -7.03 40.26
C THR A 635 47.05 -8.26 41.14
N ALA A 636 45.83 -8.49 41.61
CA ALA A 636 45.45 -9.71 42.31
C ALA A 636 44.00 -10.05 41.98
N PHE A 637 43.64 -11.33 41.99
CA PHE A 637 42.25 -11.76 41.74
C PHE A 637 41.63 -12.33 43.01
N ILE A 638 40.42 -11.90 43.34
CA ILE A 638 39.55 -12.52 44.34
C ILE A 638 38.28 -13.06 43.66
N ALA A 639 37.55 -13.95 44.34
CA ALA A 639 36.30 -14.49 43.83
C ALA A 639 35.12 -14.14 44.76
N ASP A 640 34.02 -13.67 44.17
CA ASP A 640 32.77 -13.45 44.89
C ASP A 640 32.10 -14.78 45.33
N PRO A 641 31.03 -14.74 46.14
CA PRO A 641 30.32 -15.94 46.60
C PRO A 641 29.78 -16.87 45.51
N ASP A 642 29.49 -16.34 44.33
CA ASP A 642 29.00 -17.07 43.16
C ASP A 642 30.16 -17.54 42.25
N GLY A 643 31.41 -17.14 42.53
CA GLY A 643 32.62 -17.51 41.79
C GLY A 643 33.07 -16.49 40.74
N ARG A 644 32.49 -15.28 40.70
CA ARG A 644 32.92 -14.21 39.78
C ARG A 644 34.26 -13.67 40.20
N ARG A 645 35.15 -13.54 39.22
CA ARG A 645 36.48 -12.97 39.44
C ARG A 645 36.40 -11.46 39.53
N ILE A 646 37.08 -10.90 40.51
CA ILE A 646 37.29 -9.46 40.70
C ILE A 646 38.79 -9.23 40.68
N GLU A 647 39.25 -8.38 39.76
CA GLU A 647 40.64 -7.95 39.71
C GLU A 647 40.84 -6.73 40.59
N LEU A 648 41.71 -6.85 41.59
CA LEU A 648 42.22 -5.73 42.37
C LEU A 648 43.41 -5.15 41.63
N VAL A 649 43.43 -3.82 41.45
CA VAL A 649 44.51 -3.11 40.74
C VAL A 649 45.04 -1.99 41.61
N GLN A 650 46.35 -1.99 41.87
CA GLN A 650 47.07 -0.85 42.40
C GLN A 650 47.89 -0.22 41.28
N TRP A 651 47.52 1.00 40.90
CA TRP A 651 48.25 1.76 39.89
C TRP A 651 49.60 2.27 40.42
N PRO A 652 50.63 2.38 39.57
CA PRO A 652 51.89 3.02 39.92
C PRO A 652 51.69 4.47 40.39
N ALA A 653 52.59 4.96 41.23
CA ALA A 653 52.52 6.33 41.74
C ALA A 653 52.53 7.35 40.58
N GLY A 654 51.52 8.23 40.55
CA GLY A 654 51.38 9.27 39.52
C GLY A 654 50.61 8.85 38.26
N HIS A 655 50.20 7.59 38.14
CA HIS A 655 49.31 7.14 37.07
C HIS A 655 47.85 7.58 37.34
N PRO A 656 47.11 8.08 36.34
CA PRO A 656 45.69 8.44 36.50
C PRO A 656 44.81 7.22 36.79
N ASP A 657 43.61 7.45 37.31
CA ASP A 657 42.67 6.37 37.56
C ASP A 657 42.08 5.82 36.26
N GLY A 658 42.29 4.54 36.01
CA GLY A 658 41.76 3.81 34.86
C GLY A 658 42.69 3.81 33.66
N MET A 659 42.30 3.04 32.65
CA MET A 659 43.06 2.92 31.40
C MET A 659 42.53 3.91 30.35
N THR A 660 43.46 4.59 29.69
CA THR A 660 43.21 5.56 28.62
C THR A 660 43.96 5.13 27.35
N ALA A 661 43.79 5.88 26.26
CA ALA A 661 44.53 5.62 25.03
C ALA A 661 46.06 5.76 25.22
N ALA A 662 46.53 6.54 26.19
CA ALA A 662 47.95 6.74 26.44
C ALA A 662 48.66 5.45 26.87
N ASP A 663 47.98 4.57 27.60
CA ASP A 663 48.55 3.35 28.17
C ASP A 663 48.82 2.27 27.10
N PHE A 664 48.31 2.47 25.88
CA PHE A 664 48.50 1.57 24.75
C PHE A 664 49.46 2.11 23.68
N LEU A 665 49.98 3.33 23.84
CA LEU A 665 50.84 3.98 22.83
C LEU A 665 52.35 3.79 23.10
N ALA A 666 52.73 3.15 24.20
CA ALA A 666 54.12 3.09 24.66
C ALA A 666 54.97 1.93 24.08
N GLU A 667 54.44 1.12 23.14
CA GLU A 667 55.14 -0.08 22.62
C GLU A 667 55.69 0.05 21.17
N GLU A 668 55.82 1.27 20.61
CA GLU A 668 56.34 1.47 19.23
C GLU A 668 57.77 2.06 19.11
N GLU A 669 58.59 2.04 20.17
CA GLU A 669 60.07 2.20 20.06
C GLU A 669 60.79 0.90 20.41
#